data_AF-L0DFS6-F1
#
_entry.id   AF-L0DFS6-F1
#
_cell.length_a   1.000
_cell.length_b   1.000
_cell.length_c   1.000
_cell.angle_alpha   90.00
_cell.angle_beta   90.00
_cell.angle_gamma   90.00
#
_symmetry.space_group_name_H-M   'P 1'
#
loop_
_entity.id
_entity.type
_entity.pdbx_description
1 polymer ?
#
loop_
_entity_poly.entity_id
_entity_poly.type
_entity_poly.pdbx_seq_one_letter_code
_entity_poly.pdbx_strand_id
1 'polypeptide(L)'
;MLNNIACHYRFQIQGEGGTEIAECLLLREITGVADSKLCQVSRDACLYCCRQGEPSVDRVNPVVGSLLFGLATEILGQEGVAGCDVDKARRIRAWSEDFLDTDPDEVDDSRRPERVDLACYYLGDKLEVRTLAATDPLTHEPIFRCHHPAHVETTREGCIRCRDWSDQPRPAALPISAWLPAPAQRTGRPVQRWAVGLTTSPRRRPTLEWTLDSLVRAGWDQARLFVDAAVTIPRRYAHLPVTQREPKSGAWPNFYLGLAELLMRDPDADAYMMIQDDATFYDRINLREYLESILWPSDPPPPISLYSCQLDVAAQAGWHPHNKPWFRGALALVFHPSTARRFLVDPIVFGHRWNPRNDGLAHVDTVVGDWAYRNGTPIQHPTPSLCRHIGYTSTLWFDAKVEHDRIEGPFGDEVLHSPSGSLHRGAFPEAAFPCPEPIAEAYHQTIERGRERMRQHSVTICGIGRDIARTFPEFAARVERLGAMFRTYHALFYENDSEDRTPALLNAWAEANPAIRVVCERHGDPRFGSIRSLVRTAALAAYRNRCREVILSEFADDDYVIVVDMDLEGGWSEDGIAHTFGHDHWDFVGSYGLRHDAAHSRDRERKPIHLDTWAYRIPGNEDPLPGPQAQALALQRGDRLQPVWSCFGGLGVYRMECLKAADYGGDDCEHVVLHRRLRQLGFDRLFLNPNQIVLYKALRSTPSSNSRPE
;
A
#
# COMPACT_ATOMS: atom_id res chain seq x y z
N MET A 1 -24.80 36.21 -21.45
CA MET A 1 -25.94 35.95 -20.57
C MET A 1 -25.38 35.41 -19.26
N LEU A 2 -25.52 36.15 -18.17
CA LEU A 2 -25.00 35.82 -16.85
C LEU A 2 -25.67 34.53 -16.35
N ASN A 3 -24.89 33.48 -16.07
CA ASN A 3 -25.37 32.28 -15.39
C ASN A 3 -25.91 32.70 -14.01
N ASN A 4 -27.24 32.78 -13.90
CA ASN A 4 -27.92 33.17 -12.68
C ASN A 4 -27.83 32.01 -11.68
N ILE A 5 -27.27 32.26 -10.49
CA ILE A 5 -27.16 31.25 -9.43
C ILE A 5 -28.51 31.20 -8.70
N ALA A 6 -29.27 30.11 -8.89
CA ALA A 6 -30.52 29.89 -8.17
C ALA A 6 -30.22 29.27 -6.79
N CYS A 7 -29.87 30.13 -5.81
CA CYS A 7 -29.65 29.73 -4.43
C CYS A 7 -30.57 30.52 -3.50
N HIS A 8 -31.44 29.84 -2.74
CA HIS A 8 -32.39 30.46 -1.82
C HIS A 8 -31.72 31.18 -0.64
N TYR A 9 -30.50 30.76 -0.28
CA TYR A 9 -29.74 31.31 0.84
C TYR A 9 -28.82 32.47 0.44
N ARG A 10 -28.83 32.91 -0.82
CA ARG A 10 -27.90 33.92 -1.34
C ARG A 10 -28.54 35.31 -1.35
N PHE A 11 -28.03 36.23 -0.54
CA PHE A 11 -28.62 37.57 -0.32
C PHE A 11 -27.59 38.71 -0.44
N GLN A 12 -28.05 39.96 -0.53
CA GLN A 12 -27.22 41.19 -0.60
C GLN A 12 -25.97 41.09 -1.51
N ILE A 13 -26.18 40.84 -2.81
CA ILE A 13 -25.09 40.71 -3.79
C ILE A 13 -24.42 42.06 -4.02
N GLN A 14 -23.10 42.12 -3.85
CA GLN A 14 -22.27 43.29 -4.14
C GLN A 14 -21.17 42.90 -5.13
N GLY A 15 -20.91 43.75 -6.12
CA GLY A 15 -19.89 43.47 -7.13
C GLY A 15 -19.21 44.73 -7.66
N GLU A 16 -17.88 44.76 -7.60
CA GLU A 16 -17.01 45.76 -8.23
C GLU A 16 -15.77 45.05 -8.80
N GLY A 17 -15.34 45.41 -10.02
CA GLY A 17 -14.06 44.96 -10.59
C GLY A 17 -13.93 43.47 -10.93
N GLY A 18 -15.03 42.71 -11.06
CA GLY A 18 -15.01 41.28 -11.39
C GLY A 18 -15.03 40.33 -10.17
N THR A 19 -15.05 40.90 -8.96
CA THR A 19 -15.27 40.18 -7.70
C THR A 19 -16.70 40.39 -7.22
N GLU A 20 -17.46 39.30 -7.08
CA GLU A 20 -18.84 39.31 -6.60
C GLU A 20 -18.93 38.53 -5.27
N ILE A 21 -19.43 39.20 -4.24
CA ILE A 21 -19.68 38.65 -2.90
C ILE A 21 -21.17 38.71 -2.57
N ALA A 22 -21.65 37.75 -1.81
CA ALA A 22 -23.03 37.68 -1.34
C ALA A 22 -23.06 37.25 0.14
N GLU A 23 -24.10 37.62 0.87
CA GLU A 23 -24.37 37.09 2.21
C GLU A 23 -25.03 35.70 2.10
N CYS A 24 -24.50 34.70 2.81
CA CYS A 24 -25.10 33.38 2.92
C CYS A 24 -26.01 33.29 4.16
N LEU A 25 -27.32 33.30 3.95
CA LEU A 25 -28.32 33.23 5.01
C LEU A 25 -28.28 31.90 5.77
N LEU A 26 -27.85 30.80 5.13
CA LEU A 26 -27.73 29.50 5.79
C LEU A 26 -26.61 29.49 6.85
N LEU A 27 -25.45 30.12 6.55
CA LEU A 27 -24.38 30.26 7.54
C LEU A 27 -24.86 31.09 8.73
N ARG A 28 -25.62 32.16 8.45
CA ARG A 28 -26.18 33.02 9.48
C ARG A 28 -27.21 32.32 10.35
N GLU A 29 -28.06 31.50 9.75
CA GLU A 29 -29.07 30.72 10.46
C GLU A 29 -28.45 29.66 11.39
N ILE A 30 -27.45 28.92 10.88
CA ILE A 30 -26.73 27.89 11.66
C ILE A 30 -25.93 28.52 12.80
N THR A 31 -25.18 29.60 12.52
CA THR A 31 -24.28 30.20 13.51
C THR A 31 -24.99 31.15 14.48
N GLY A 32 -26.06 31.82 14.03
CA GLY A 32 -26.78 32.85 14.77
C GLY A 32 -26.06 34.20 14.84
N VAL A 33 -24.98 34.39 14.07
CA VAL A 33 -24.14 35.59 14.11
C VAL A 33 -24.92 36.84 13.67
N ALA A 34 -24.76 37.92 14.43
CA ALA A 34 -25.43 39.19 14.14
C ALA A 34 -24.75 40.01 13.01
N ASP A 35 -23.43 39.89 12.85
CA ASP A 35 -22.67 40.58 11.81
C ASP A 35 -22.73 39.84 10.47
N SER A 36 -23.38 40.47 9.47
CA SER A 36 -23.53 39.90 8.13
C SER A 36 -22.21 39.79 7.36
N LYS A 37 -21.15 40.54 7.74
CA LYS A 37 -19.84 40.47 7.10
C LYS A 37 -19.18 39.12 7.26
N LEU A 38 -19.38 38.48 8.42
CA LEU A 38 -18.84 37.16 8.73
C LEU A 38 -19.48 36.04 7.90
N CYS A 39 -20.64 36.28 7.30
CA CYS A 39 -21.35 35.32 6.45
C CYS A 39 -21.20 35.62 4.94
N GLN A 40 -20.23 36.46 4.56
CA GLN A 40 -19.98 36.78 3.15
C GLN A 40 -19.27 35.63 2.42
N VAL A 41 -19.79 35.29 1.24
CA VAL A 41 -19.29 34.20 0.40
C VAL A 41 -19.06 34.70 -1.03
N SER A 42 -18.04 34.15 -1.69
CA SER A 42 -17.75 34.47 -3.09
C SER A 42 -18.78 33.84 -4.04
N ARG A 43 -18.91 34.41 -5.23
CA ARG A 43 -19.72 33.83 -6.32
C ARG A 43 -19.36 32.38 -6.63
N ASP A 44 -18.06 32.05 -6.60
CA ASP A 44 -17.59 30.70 -6.87
C ASP A 44 -18.01 29.74 -5.75
N ALA A 45 -17.88 30.14 -4.49
CA ALA A 45 -18.36 29.33 -3.36
C ALA A 45 -19.87 29.02 -3.47
N CYS A 46 -20.69 30.00 -3.88
CA CYS A 46 -22.11 29.75 -4.17
C CYS A 46 -22.32 28.77 -5.32
N LEU A 47 -21.59 28.90 -6.43
CA LEU A 47 -21.69 27.99 -7.58
C LEU A 47 -21.32 26.55 -7.21
N TYR A 48 -20.24 26.37 -6.46
CA TYR A 48 -19.80 25.05 -6.00
C TYR A 48 -20.81 24.45 -5.02
N CYS A 49 -21.31 25.23 -4.07
CA CYS A 49 -22.33 24.80 -3.13
C CYS A 49 -23.58 24.26 -3.84
N CYS A 50 -24.11 25.00 -4.83
CA CYS A 50 -25.31 24.59 -5.57
C CYS A 50 -25.12 23.31 -6.43
N ARG A 51 -23.88 22.95 -6.79
CA ARG A 51 -23.59 21.73 -7.57
C ARG A 51 -23.53 20.46 -6.71
N GLN A 52 -23.41 20.59 -5.40
CA GLN A 52 -23.21 19.47 -4.45
C GLN A 52 -24.52 18.96 -3.82
N GLY A 53 -25.68 19.47 -4.26
CA GLY A 53 -26.98 19.25 -3.64
C GLY A 53 -27.38 20.41 -2.71
N GLU A 54 -28.68 20.72 -2.64
CA GLU A 54 -29.22 21.85 -1.88
C GLU A 54 -28.98 21.64 -0.37
N PRO A 55 -28.18 22.50 0.29
CA PRO A 55 -27.89 22.35 1.71
C PRO A 55 -29.08 22.84 2.56
N SER A 56 -29.22 22.30 3.77
CA SER A 56 -30.19 22.77 4.77
C SER A 56 -29.53 22.91 6.14
N VAL A 57 -30.28 23.43 7.12
CA VAL A 57 -29.82 23.56 8.51
C VAL A 57 -29.48 22.19 9.11
N ASP A 58 -30.20 21.14 8.74
CA ASP A 58 -30.01 19.78 9.27
C ASP A 58 -29.03 18.93 8.45
N ARG A 59 -28.74 19.33 7.20
CA ARG A 59 -27.86 18.59 6.30
C ARG A 59 -27.04 19.55 5.45
N VAL A 60 -25.85 19.89 5.92
CA VAL A 60 -24.91 20.76 5.20
C VAL A 60 -24.10 19.94 4.20
N ASN A 61 -23.79 20.56 3.04
CA ASN A 61 -22.85 19.98 2.08
C ASN A 61 -21.41 20.42 2.42
N PRO A 62 -20.37 19.79 1.82
CA PRO A 62 -18.98 20.06 2.19
C PRO A 62 -18.54 21.53 2.02
N VAL A 63 -19.15 22.26 1.06
CA VAL A 63 -18.85 23.68 0.86
C VAL A 63 -19.36 24.51 2.03
N VAL A 64 -20.59 24.25 2.49
CA VAL A 64 -21.15 24.88 3.69
C VAL A 64 -20.39 24.44 4.94
N GLY A 65 -19.99 23.17 5.05
CA GLY A 65 -19.11 22.67 6.11
C GLY A 65 -17.79 23.46 6.20
N SER A 66 -17.12 23.70 5.07
CA SER A 66 -15.87 24.50 5.02
C SER A 66 -16.04 25.94 5.42
N LEU A 67 -17.16 26.55 5.03
CA LEU A 67 -17.46 27.92 5.40
C LEU A 67 -17.81 28.02 6.90
N LEU A 68 -18.54 27.05 7.45
CA LEU A 68 -18.87 26.97 8.88
C LEU A 68 -17.62 26.75 9.74
N PHE A 69 -16.71 25.89 9.30
CA PHE A 69 -15.45 25.64 10.02
C PHE A 69 -14.56 26.88 10.08
N GLY A 70 -14.40 27.58 8.95
CA GLY A 70 -13.64 28.83 8.88
C GLY A 70 -14.27 29.91 9.77
N LEU A 71 -15.58 30.10 9.65
CA LEU A 71 -16.35 31.06 10.44
C LEU A 71 -16.27 30.74 11.95
N ALA A 72 -16.46 29.49 12.35
CA ALA A 72 -16.36 29.10 13.75
C ALA A 72 -14.94 29.28 14.31
N THR A 73 -13.90 29.04 13.49
CA THR A 73 -12.50 29.29 13.87
C THR A 73 -12.24 30.78 14.09
N GLU A 74 -12.77 31.65 13.22
CA GLU A 74 -12.67 33.10 13.36
C GLU A 74 -13.40 33.60 14.63
N ILE A 75 -14.61 33.09 14.91
CA ILE A 75 -15.37 33.41 16.12
C ILE A 75 -14.63 32.97 17.39
N LEU A 76 -14.01 31.78 17.38
CA LEU A 76 -13.19 31.30 18.50
C LEU A 76 -11.96 32.18 18.72
N GLY A 77 -11.33 32.67 17.65
CA GLY A 77 -10.22 33.61 17.72
C GLY A 77 -10.60 34.99 18.30
N GLN A 78 -11.89 35.35 18.25
CA GLN A 78 -12.44 36.57 18.83
C GLN A 78 -13.04 36.38 20.24
N GLU A 79 -12.85 35.18 20.85
CA GLU A 79 -13.46 34.81 22.13
C GLU A 79 -15.00 34.87 22.13
N GLY A 80 -15.61 34.63 20.96
CA GLY A 80 -17.06 34.70 20.75
C GLY A 80 -17.52 36.02 20.12
N VAL A 81 -18.68 35.99 19.49
CA VAL A 81 -19.31 37.17 18.87
C VAL A 81 -20.78 37.27 19.24
N ALA A 82 -21.40 38.42 19.03
CA ALA A 82 -22.84 38.59 19.26
C ALA A 82 -23.65 37.57 18.44
N GLY A 83 -24.38 36.68 19.15
CA GLY A 83 -25.20 35.62 18.56
C GLY A 83 -24.53 34.24 18.44
N CYS A 84 -23.21 34.15 18.70
CA CYS A 84 -22.45 32.89 18.73
C CYS A 84 -21.35 32.93 19.81
N ASP A 85 -21.62 32.37 20.99
CA ASP A 85 -20.63 32.23 22.06
C ASP A 85 -19.57 31.16 21.77
N VAL A 86 -18.52 31.11 22.58
CA VAL A 86 -17.38 30.20 22.43
C VAL A 86 -17.82 28.73 22.41
N ASP A 87 -18.76 28.32 23.24
CA ASP A 87 -19.18 26.92 23.32
C ASP A 87 -20.04 26.53 22.13
N LYS A 88 -20.88 27.44 21.64
CA LYS A 88 -21.63 27.26 20.39
C LYS A 88 -20.69 27.21 19.19
N ALA A 89 -19.69 28.09 19.13
CA ALA A 89 -18.67 28.07 18.08
C ALA A 89 -17.86 26.77 18.10
N ARG A 90 -17.49 26.23 19.26
CA ARG A 90 -16.85 24.90 19.39
C ARG A 90 -17.74 23.77 18.85
N ARG A 91 -19.04 23.76 19.20
CA ARG A 91 -19.98 22.75 18.70
C ARG A 91 -20.16 22.83 17.20
N ILE A 92 -20.28 24.03 16.64
CA ILE A 92 -20.39 24.25 15.19
C ILE A 92 -19.10 23.83 14.49
N ARG A 93 -17.92 24.13 15.06
CA ARG A 93 -16.65 23.71 14.49
C ARG A 93 -16.54 22.19 14.44
N ALA A 94 -16.78 21.50 15.56
CA ALA A 94 -16.75 20.04 15.62
C ALA A 94 -17.78 19.41 14.67
N TRP A 95 -19.00 19.92 14.66
CA TRP A 95 -20.04 19.45 13.74
C TRP A 95 -19.68 19.72 12.28
N SER A 96 -19.02 20.84 11.96
CA SER A 96 -18.58 21.12 10.60
C SER A 96 -17.45 20.20 10.13
N GLU A 97 -16.59 19.72 11.06
CA GLU A 97 -15.55 18.71 10.78
C GLU A 97 -16.17 17.40 10.25
N ASP A 98 -17.38 17.03 10.66
CA ASP A 98 -18.08 15.83 10.13
C ASP A 98 -18.45 15.94 8.63
N PHE A 99 -18.47 17.16 8.08
CA PHE A 99 -18.79 17.44 6.67
C PHE A 99 -17.60 17.99 5.88
N LEU A 100 -16.50 18.27 6.57
CA LEU A 100 -15.21 18.40 5.95
C LEU A 100 -14.69 17.01 5.73
N ASP A 101 -14.00 16.80 4.61
CA ASP A 101 -13.25 15.58 4.35
C ASP A 101 -12.01 15.56 5.28
N THR A 102 -12.29 15.50 6.59
CA THR A 102 -11.39 15.32 7.72
C THR A 102 -11.72 13.97 8.29
N ASP A 103 -11.03 12.97 7.77
CA ASP A 103 -10.81 11.71 8.47
C ASP A 103 -9.78 12.01 9.57
N PRO A 104 -10.16 12.14 10.87
CA PRO A 104 -9.22 12.52 11.92
C PRO A 104 -8.35 11.34 12.38
N ASP A 105 -8.58 10.12 11.88
CA ASP A 105 -8.06 8.89 12.49
C ASP A 105 -7.17 7.98 11.61
N GLU A 106 -6.76 8.41 10.40
CA GLU A 106 -5.73 7.68 9.62
C GLU A 106 -4.49 8.54 9.38
N VAL A 107 -3.66 8.71 10.42
CA VAL A 107 -2.22 8.94 10.21
C VAL A 107 -1.62 7.59 9.80
N ASP A 108 -1.79 7.23 8.53
CA ASP A 108 -0.92 6.25 7.91
C ASP A 108 0.48 6.88 7.89
N ASP A 109 1.37 6.47 8.81
CA ASP A 109 2.78 6.87 8.87
C ASP A 109 3.66 5.86 8.10
N SER A 110 3.07 4.81 7.51
CA SER A 110 3.82 3.73 6.85
C SER A 110 4.60 4.19 5.61
N ARG A 111 4.20 5.31 4.98
CA ARG A 111 4.86 5.84 3.77
C ARG A 111 6.06 6.72 4.11
N ARG A 112 6.25 7.08 5.38
CA ARG A 112 7.39 7.87 5.85
C ARG A 112 8.64 6.99 5.79
N PRO A 113 9.77 7.49 5.25
CA PRO A 113 11.00 6.68 5.24
C PRO A 113 11.45 6.39 6.68
N GLU A 114 11.75 5.13 7.00
CA GLU A 114 12.23 4.69 8.34
C GLU A 114 13.39 5.54 8.85
N ARG A 115 14.25 6.00 7.93
CA ARG A 115 15.43 6.84 8.19
C ARG A 115 15.10 8.23 8.76
N VAL A 116 13.83 8.62 8.72
CA VAL A 116 13.35 9.86 9.34
C VAL A 116 13.12 9.66 10.84
N ASP A 117 12.73 8.46 11.26
CA ASP A 117 12.37 8.15 12.64
C ASP A 117 13.44 7.33 13.39
N LEU A 118 14.25 6.56 12.66
CA LEU A 118 15.30 5.71 13.20
C LEU A 118 16.68 6.33 13.04
N ALA A 119 17.55 6.09 14.03
CA ALA A 119 18.97 6.42 13.94
C ALA A 119 19.73 5.36 13.13
N CYS A 120 20.76 5.78 12.40
CA CYS A 120 21.65 4.86 11.72
C CYS A 120 22.47 4.06 12.74
N TYR A 121 22.54 2.75 12.59
CA TYR A 121 23.38 1.82 13.32
C TYR A 121 24.86 2.23 13.32
N TYR A 122 25.34 2.75 12.19
CA TYR A 122 26.73 3.16 12.03
C TYR A 122 27.02 4.58 12.54
N LEU A 123 26.02 5.34 12.99
CA LEU A 123 26.24 6.69 13.51
C LEU A 123 26.73 6.61 14.96
N GLY A 124 28.01 6.89 15.15
CA GLY A 124 28.66 6.88 16.46
C GLY A 124 28.60 8.23 17.17
N ASP A 125 29.50 8.40 18.13
CA ASP A 125 29.53 9.58 18.99
C ASP A 125 29.77 10.88 18.22
N LYS A 126 29.21 11.96 18.76
CA LYS A 126 29.54 13.32 18.33
C LYS A 126 31.02 13.59 18.64
N LEU A 127 31.79 13.87 17.60
CA LEU A 127 33.21 14.18 17.71
C LEU A 127 33.42 15.65 18.08
N GLU A 128 32.88 16.55 17.27
CA GLU A 128 33.07 17.99 17.42
C GLU A 128 31.94 18.75 16.73
N VAL A 129 32.04 20.08 16.74
CA VAL A 129 31.17 20.97 15.96
C VAL A 129 32.07 21.70 14.98
N ARG A 130 31.83 21.51 13.68
CA ARG A 130 32.58 22.21 12.62
C ARG A 130 31.69 23.24 11.96
N THR A 131 32.29 24.38 11.60
CA THR A 131 31.68 25.34 10.68
C THR A 131 31.87 24.80 9.26
N LEU A 132 30.78 24.41 8.59
CA LEU A 132 30.84 23.98 7.20
C LEU A 132 30.90 25.23 6.32
N ALA A 133 32.01 25.41 5.61
CA ALA A 133 32.30 26.63 4.85
C ALA A 133 31.41 26.86 3.61
N ALA A 134 30.45 25.98 3.30
CA ALA A 134 29.82 25.93 1.98
C ALA A 134 28.44 26.60 1.85
N THR A 135 27.69 26.82 2.94
CA THR A 135 26.28 27.26 2.82
C THR A 135 25.89 28.42 3.72
N ASP A 136 26.51 28.59 4.90
CA ASP A 136 26.31 29.74 5.79
C ASP A 136 27.43 29.77 6.87
N PRO A 137 28.29 30.81 6.94
CA PRO A 137 29.36 30.92 7.94
C PRO A 137 28.91 30.84 9.41
N LEU A 138 27.60 31.01 9.67
CA LEU A 138 27.00 30.93 11.00
C LEU A 138 26.47 29.53 11.34
N THR A 139 26.40 28.62 10.36
CA THR A 139 25.94 27.24 10.59
C THR A 139 27.04 26.37 11.18
N HIS A 140 26.84 26.01 12.45
CA HIS A 140 27.68 25.11 13.20
C HIS A 140 27.02 23.74 13.20
N GLU A 141 27.61 22.77 12.49
CA GLU A 141 27.05 21.42 12.44
C GLU A 141 27.84 20.45 13.31
N PRO A 142 27.14 19.63 14.13
CA PRO A 142 27.77 18.55 14.86
C PRO A 142 28.26 17.47 13.89
N ILE A 143 29.55 17.15 13.98
CA ILE A 143 30.19 16.03 13.28
C ILE A 143 30.15 14.80 14.18
N PHE A 144 29.78 13.67 13.61
CA PHE A 144 29.69 12.37 14.26
C PHE A 144 30.68 11.41 13.63
N ARG A 145 31.21 10.49 14.43
CA ARG A 145 31.98 9.35 13.92
C ARG A 145 31.04 8.43 13.14
N CYS A 146 31.49 7.91 12.01
CA CYS A 146 30.78 6.82 11.34
C CYS A 146 31.55 5.51 11.54
N HIS A 147 30.86 4.47 11.99
CA HIS A 147 31.42 3.13 12.17
C HIS A 147 31.28 2.25 10.91
N HIS A 148 30.75 2.79 9.82
CA HIS A 148 30.67 2.07 8.55
C HIS A 148 32.07 1.95 7.93
N PRO A 149 32.50 0.77 7.42
CA PRO A 149 33.86 0.58 6.92
C PRO A 149 34.30 1.54 5.80
N ALA A 150 33.33 2.06 5.03
CA ALA A 150 33.60 3.00 3.94
C ALA A 150 33.61 4.48 4.39
N HIS A 151 33.27 4.77 5.64
CA HIS A 151 33.12 6.13 6.16
C HIS A 151 33.97 6.36 7.40
N VAL A 152 34.32 7.62 7.66
CA VAL A 152 35.11 8.00 8.84
C VAL A 152 34.30 8.92 9.74
N GLU A 153 33.69 9.95 9.16
CA GLU A 153 32.88 10.96 9.85
C GLU A 153 31.69 11.39 8.98
N THR A 154 30.63 11.91 9.61
CA THR A 154 29.42 12.39 8.93
C THR A 154 28.70 13.45 9.77
N THR A 155 27.82 14.25 9.17
CA THR A 155 26.80 15.01 9.90
C THR A 155 25.51 14.19 10.02
N ARG A 156 24.52 14.63 10.82
CA ARG A 156 23.20 13.99 10.84
C ARG A 156 22.53 14.03 9.46
N GLU A 157 22.56 15.18 8.79
CA GLU A 157 22.00 15.33 7.45
C GLU A 157 22.76 14.51 6.42
N GLY A 158 24.10 14.47 6.52
CA GLY A 158 24.95 13.60 5.70
C GLY A 158 24.61 12.13 5.88
N CYS A 159 24.31 11.70 7.12
CA CYS A 159 23.95 10.32 7.41
C CYS A 159 22.57 9.95 6.85
N ILE A 160 21.59 10.85 6.86
CA ILE A 160 20.26 10.61 6.27
C ILE A 160 20.36 10.44 4.74
N ARG A 161 21.28 11.17 4.10
CA ARG A 161 21.57 11.08 2.66
C ARG A 161 22.64 10.04 2.32
N CYS A 162 23.07 9.25 3.30
CA CYS A 162 24.05 8.20 3.08
C CYS A 162 23.37 6.96 2.51
N ARG A 163 23.94 6.41 1.43
CA ARG A 163 23.46 5.16 0.82
C ARG A 163 23.57 3.97 1.77
N ASP A 164 24.64 3.94 2.56
CA ASP A 164 24.93 2.88 3.54
C ASP A 164 24.24 3.11 4.89
N TRP A 165 23.34 4.11 4.99
CA TRP A 165 22.50 4.23 6.17
C TRP A 165 21.73 2.91 6.36
N SER A 166 21.71 2.45 7.60
CA SER A 166 20.97 1.28 8.03
C SER A 166 20.69 1.42 9.51
N ASP A 167 19.52 1.01 9.97
CA ASP A 167 19.14 0.88 11.38
C ASP A 167 19.73 -0.37 12.07
N GLN A 168 20.31 -1.30 11.29
CA GLN A 168 20.95 -2.53 11.76
C GLN A 168 22.17 -2.91 10.89
N PRO A 169 23.04 -3.86 11.32
CA PRO A 169 24.05 -4.41 10.42
C PRO A 169 23.38 -5.11 9.23
N ARG A 170 23.72 -4.74 8.00
CA ARG A 170 23.14 -5.34 6.78
C ARG A 170 24.24 -5.94 5.88
N PRO A 171 23.98 -7.06 5.19
CA PRO A 171 24.89 -7.58 4.17
C PRO A 171 25.03 -6.61 3.00
N ALA A 172 26.05 -6.81 2.16
CA ALA A 172 26.18 -6.07 0.91
C ALA A 172 24.97 -6.34 -0.01
N ALA A 173 24.40 -5.29 -0.59
CA ALA A 173 23.30 -5.42 -1.54
C ALA A 173 23.74 -6.20 -2.79
N LEU A 174 22.90 -7.12 -3.28
CA LEU A 174 23.12 -7.75 -4.58
C LEU A 174 23.11 -6.68 -5.69
N PRO A 175 23.91 -6.86 -6.76
CA PRO A 175 23.88 -5.95 -7.88
C PRO A 175 22.47 -5.96 -8.49
N ILE A 176 21.95 -4.78 -8.85
CA ILE A 176 20.62 -4.63 -9.43
C ILE A 176 20.41 -5.49 -10.68
N SER A 177 21.47 -5.74 -11.44
CA SER A 177 21.45 -6.59 -12.63
C SER A 177 21.07 -8.05 -12.33
N ALA A 178 21.19 -8.50 -11.08
CA ALA A 178 20.80 -9.85 -10.67
C ALA A 178 19.28 -10.06 -10.69
N TRP A 179 18.49 -8.99 -10.50
CA TRP A 179 17.03 -9.06 -10.43
C TRP A 179 16.33 -8.10 -11.40
N LEU A 180 17.04 -7.15 -11.99
CA LEU A 180 16.59 -6.36 -13.13
C LEU A 180 17.68 -6.42 -14.21
N PRO A 181 17.72 -7.48 -15.02
CA PRO A 181 18.75 -7.64 -16.03
C PRO A 181 18.69 -6.52 -17.08
N ALA A 182 19.86 -6.20 -17.64
CA ALA A 182 19.96 -5.23 -18.72
C ALA A 182 19.11 -5.66 -19.94
N PRO A 183 18.52 -4.71 -20.69
CA PRO A 183 17.88 -5.00 -21.96
C PRO A 183 18.84 -5.73 -22.92
N ALA A 184 18.31 -6.65 -23.74
CA ALA A 184 19.11 -7.47 -24.64
C ALA A 184 19.89 -6.65 -25.70
N GLN A 185 19.47 -5.42 -25.98
CA GLN A 185 20.12 -4.51 -26.92
C GLN A 185 20.22 -3.12 -26.30
N ARG A 186 21.38 -2.48 -26.52
CA ARG A 186 21.56 -1.05 -26.25
C ARG A 186 21.79 -0.32 -27.56
N THR A 187 21.09 0.77 -27.75
CA THR A 187 21.20 1.67 -28.90
C THR A 187 21.74 3.03 -28.45
N GLY A 188 22.42 3.72 -29.35
CA GLY A 188 22.94 5.06 -29.09
C GLY A 188 24.16 5.12 -28.16
N ARG A 189 24.55 6.36 -27.84
CA ARG A 189 25.68 6.66 -26.94
C ARG A 189 25.27 6.37 -25.49
N PRO A 190 26.23 5.94 -24.63
CA PRO A 190 25.93 5.80 -23.20
C PRO A 190 25.54 7.16 -22.64
N VAL A 191 24.59 7.17 -21.72
CA VAL A 191 24.21 8.40 -21.00
C VAL A 191 25.36 8.78 -20.08
N GLN A 192 25.85 10.01 -20.19
CA GLN A 192 26.85 10.58 -19.28
C GLN A 192 26.36 11.88 -18.64
N ARG A 193 25.56 12.64 -19.39
CA ARG A 193 25.02 13.94 -18.98
C ARG A 193 23.51 13.84 -18.78
N TRP A 194 23.06 14.12 -17.57
CA TRP A 194 21.65 14.18 -17.21
C TRP A 194 21.19 15.63 -17.05
N ALA A 195 19.99 15.93 -17.54
CA ALA A 195 19.22 17.10 -17.13
C ALA A 195 18.01 16.60 -16.32
N VAL A 196 17.97 16.91 -15.03
CA VAL A 196 16.94 16.42 -14.10
C VAL A 196 16.05 17.58 -13.63
N GLY A 197 14.76 17.39 -13.79
CA GLY A 197 13.71 18.32 -13.38
C GLY A 197 12.74 17.70 -12.40
N LEU A 198 12.33 18.46 -11.39
CA LEU A 198 11.35 18.03 -10.40
C LEU A 198 10.21 19.05 -10.35
N THR A 199 9.00 18.62 -10.69
CA THR A 199 7.79 19.44 -10.58
C THR A 199 7.19 19.33 -9.19
N THR A 200 6.89 20.47 -8.55
CA THR A 200 6.26 20.48 -7.23
C THR A 200 4.76 20.72 -7.33
N SER A 201 4.04 20.32 -6.28
CA SER A 201 2.63 20.63 -6.08
C SER A 201 2.38 20.98 -4.61
N PRO A 202 1.58 22.01 -4.30
CA PRO A 202 1.19 22.30 -2.91
C PRO A 202 0.43 21.11 -2.31
N ARG A 203 0.91 20.60 -1.18
CA ARG A 203 0.37 19.41 -0.50
C ARG A 203 0.20 19.66 0.99
N ARG A 204 -0.81 19.02 1.60
CA ARG A 204 -1.02 19.06 3.06
C ARG A 204 0.16 18.47 3.84
N ARG A 205 0.73 17.36 3.34
CA ARG A 205 1.99 16.77 3.84
C ARG A 205 3.08 16.97 2.77
N PRO A 206 4.09 17.81 3.02
CA PRO A 206 5.19 18.01 2.07
C PRO A 206 5.98 16.72 1.86
N THR A 207 6.13 16.29 0.61
CA THR A 207 6.89 15.08 0.22
C THR A 207 8.23 15.42 -0.45
N LEU A 208 8.43 16.69 -0.81
CA LEU A 208 9.59 17.17 -1.58
C LEU A 208 10.94 16.81 -0.94
N GLU A 209 11.05 16.93 0.39
CA GLU A 209 12.30 16.61 1.09
C GLU A 209 12.68 15.13 0.95
N TRP A 210 11.71 14.23 1.12
CA TRP A 210 11.93 12.79 1.03
C TRP A 210 12.28 12.36 -0.41
N THR A 211 11.61 12.96 -1.38
CA THR A 211 11.91 12.77 -2.80
C THR A 211 13.35 13.16 -3.10
N LEU A 212 13.77 14.38 -2.72
CA LEU A 212 15.13 14.87 -2.96
C LEU A 212 16.19 14.05 -2.22
N ASP A 213 15.95 13.68 -0.96
CA ASP A 213 16.85 12.83 -0.18
C ASP A 213 17.08 11.47 -0.88
N SER A 214 16.03 10.84 -1.41
CA SER A 214 16.17 9.59 -2.15
C SER A 214 16.84 9.75 -3.51
N LEU A 215 16.59 10.87 -4.19
CA LEU A 215 17.17 11.19 -5.48
C LEU A 215 18.70 11.35 -5.38
N VAL A 216 19.16 12.04 -4.35
CA VAL A 216 20.59 12.19 -4.03
C VAL A 216 21.23 10.82 -3.80
N ARG A 217 20.62 9.95 -2.99
CA ARG A 217 21.15 8.60 -2.72
C ARG A 217 21.18 7.71 -3.97
N ALA A 218 20.18 7.86 -4.84
CA ALA A 218 20.09 7.18 -6.12
C ALA A 218 21.14 7.66 -7.15
N GLY A 219 21.84 8.77 -6.88
CA GLY A 219 22.99 9.25 -7.67
C GLY A 219 22.79 10.59 -8.37
N TRP A 220 21.65 11.26 -8.15
CA TRP A 220 21.37 12.59 -8.70
C TRP A 220 21.30 13.63 -7.60
N ASP A 221 22.37 14.40 -7.44
CA ASP A 221 22.50 15.48 -6.45
C ASP A 221 22.18 16.87 -7.03
N GLN A 222 22.00 16.96 -8.35
CA GLN A 222 21.63 18.18 -9.07
C GLN A 222 20.27 17.98 -9.75
N ALA A 223 19.27 18.74 -9.32
CA ALA A 223 17.95 18.80 -9.94
C ALA A 223 17.44 20.24 -9.99
N ARG A 224 16.76 20.61 -11.07
CA ARG A 224 16.03 21.88 -11.16
C ARG A 224 14.61 21.71 -10.61
N LEU A 225 14.22 22.59 -9.70
CA LEU A 225 12.89 22.61 -9.11
C LEU A 225 11.97 23.49 -9.97
N PHE A 226 10.92 22.91 -10.53
CA PHE A 226 9.84 23.61 -11.21
C PHE A 226 8.69 23.81 -10.23
N VAL A 227 8.74 24.93 -9.51
CA VAL A 227 7.87 25.17 -8.35
C VAL A 227 6.52 25.71 -8.80
N ASP A 228 5.45 24.96 -8.59
CA ASP A 228 4.08 25.39 -8.89
C ASP A 228 3.42 26.00 -7.64
N ALA A 229 3.17 27.32 -7.66
CA ALA A 229 2.63 28.08 -6.52
C ALA A 229 3.50 28.03 -5.24
N ALA A 230 2.88 28.23 -4.07
CA ALA A 230 3.58 28.37 -2.78
C ALA A 230 3.98 27.02 -2.18
N VAL A 231 5.03 26.39 -2.72
CA VAL A 231 5.69 25.21 -2.11
C VAL A 231 6.95 25.64 -1.36
N THR A 232 7.05 25.27 -0.09
CA THR A 232 8.24 25.52 0.73
C THR A 232 9.36 24.57 0.32
N ILE A 233 10.49 25.11 -0.14
CA ILE A 233 11.70 24.33 -0.43
C ILE A 233 12.43 24.04 0.89
N PRO A 234 12.79 22.78 1.18
CA PRO A 234 13.55 22.44 2.39
C PRO A 234 14.89 23.19 2.42
N ARG A 235 15.28 23.70 3.60
CA ARG A 235 16.46 24.57 3.77
C ARG A 235 17.73 23.97 3.15
N ARG A 236 17.97 22.67 3.33
CA ARG A 236 19.15 21.99 2.78
C ARG A 236 19.20 21.94 1.25
N TYR A 237 18.07 22.11 0.58
CA TYR A 237 17.93 22.12 -0.88
C TYR A 237 17.70 23.53 -1.45
N ALA A 238 17.84 24.58 -0.64
CA ALA A 238 17.71 25.97 -1.07
C ALA A 238 18.76 26.39 -2.13
N HIS A 239 19.84 25.61 -2.27
CA HIS A 239 20.88 25.82 -3.27
C HIS A 239 20.49 25.32 -4.67
N LEU A 240 19.46 24.48 -4.79
CA LEU A 240 19.04 23.93 -6.07
C LEU A 240 18.45 25.04 -6.96
N PRO A 241 18.67 24.99 -8.29
CA PRO A 241 18.10 25.97 -9.20
C PRO A 241 16.58 25.86 -9.23
N VAL A 242 15.89 27.00 -9.14
CA VAL A 242 14.42 27.08 -9.09
C VAL A 242 13.88 27.82 -10.32
N THR A 243 12.75 27.34 -10.84
CA THR A 243 11.87 28.10 -11.72
C THR A 243 10.50 28.18 -11.06
N GLN A 244 10.12 29.38 -10.61
CA GLN A 244 8.85 29.64 -9.95
C GLN A 244 7.74 29.84 -11.00
N ARG A 245 6.59 29.18 -10.82
CA ARG A 245 5.35 29.39 -11.59
C ARG A 245 4.33 30.08 -10.68
N GLU A 246 4.08 31.36 -10.97
CA GLU A 246 3.08 32.17 -10.27
C GLU A 246 2.28 33.00 -11.29
N PRO A 247 0.93 32.91 -11.30
CA PRO A 247 0.07 32.06 -10.47
C PRO A 247 0.21 30.55 -10.76
N LYS A 248 -0.43 29.69 -9.97
CA LYS A 248 -0.45 28.23 -10.16
C LYS A 248 -0.76 27.86 -11.61
N SER A 249 0.11 27.05 -12.21
CA SER A 249 0.04 26.64 -13.62
C SER A 249 -0.66 25.29 -13.82
N GLY A 250 -0.58 24.37 -12.87
CA GLY A 250 -1.14 23.01 -12.94
C GLY A 250 -0.11 21.95 -13.33
N ALA A 251 -0.42 20.67 -13.07
CA ALA A 251 0.54 19.57 -13.23
C ALA A 251 1.02 19.38 -14.67
N TRP A 252 0.11 19.35 -15.64
CA TRP A 252 0.48 19.20 -17.06
C TRP A 252 1.33 20.38 -17.59
N PRO A 253 0.89 21.64 -17.44
CA PRO A 253 1.66 22.80 -17.87
C PRO A 253 3.04 22.89 -17.22
N ASN A 254 3.13 22.59 -15.92
CA ASN A 254 4.41 22.60 -15.22
C ASN A 254 5.35 21.50 -15.75
N PHE A 255 4.83 20.29 -16.01
CA PHE A 255 5.58 19.21 -16.64
C PHE A 255 6.07 19.58 -18.05
N TYR A 256 5.16 20.04 -18.91
CA TYR A 256 5.48 20.39 -20.30
C TYR A 256 6.52 21.52 -20.38
N LEU A 257 6.30 22.61 -19.64
CA LEU A 257 7.22 23.74 -19.60
C LEU A 257 8.55 23.34 -18.94
N GLY A 258 8.52 22.49 -17.92
CA GLY A 258 9.74 21.97 -17.27
C GLY A 258 10.60 21.17 -18.24
N LEU A 259 10.02 20.23 -18.98
CA LEU A 259 10.74 19.45 -19.98
C LEU A 259 11.29 20.33 -21.11
N ALA A 260 10.49 21.29 -21.59
CA ALA A 260 10.93 22.27 -22.59
C ALA A 260 12.09 23.13 -22.09
N GLU A 261 12.04 23.56 -20.83
CA GLU A 261 13.07 24.37 -20.21
C GLU A 261 14.38 23.60 -20.03
N LEU A 262 14.35 22.34 -19.59
CA LEU A 262 15.55 21.50 -19.53
C LEU A 262 16.19 21.35 -20.91
N LEU A 263 15.40 21.08 -21.95
CA LEU A 263 15.89 20.94 -23.33
C LEU A 263 16.58 22.20 -23.86
N MET A 264 16.10 23.39 -23.45
CA MET A 264 16.68 24.66 -23.90
C MET A 264 17.89 25.07 -23.07
N ARG A 265 17.93 24.73 -21.78
CA ARG A 265 19.04 25.06 -20.89
C ARG A 265 20.22 24.14 -21.06
N ASP A 266 19.96 22.85 -21.23
CA ASP A 266 20.96 21.77 -21.19
C ASP A 266 20.93 20.96 -22.51
N PRO A 267 21.11 21.60 -23.69
CA PRO A 267 20.92 20.95 -24.98
C PRO A 267 21.87 19.76 -25.25
N ASP A 268 23.00 19.71 -24.53
CA ASP A 268 24.02 18.66 -24.60
C ASP A 268 23.76 17.49 -23.63
N ALA A 269 22.62 17.47 -22.93
CA ALA A 269 22.25 16.32 -22.09
C ALA A 269 21.94 15.09 -22.95
N ASP A 270 22.38 13.92 -22.49
CA ASP A 270 22.12 12.61 -23.11
C ASP A 270 20.78 12.02 -22.67
N ALA A 271 20.26 12.46 -21.52
CA ALA A 271 18.97 12.05 -20.97
C ALA A 271 18.30 13.19 -20.19
N TYR A 272 16.98 13.34 -20.37
CA TYR A 272 16.15 14.28 -19.63
C TYR A 272 15.22 13.50 -18.71
N MET A 273 15.29 13.75 -17.39
CA MET A 273 14.42 13.09 -16.41
C MET A 273 13.48 14.11 -15.76
N MET A 274 12.18 13.83 -15.80
CA MET A 274 11.12 14.61 -15.16
C MET A 274 10.50 13.81 -14.01
N ILE A 275 10.48 14.41 -12.82
CA ILE A 275 10.10 13.76 -11.56
C ILE A 275 8.97 14.55 -10.88
N GLN A 276 8.02 13.85 -10.26
CA GLN A 276 7.03 14.46 -9.36
C GLN A 276 7.55 14.48 -7.91
N ASP A 277 7.16 15.52 -7.16
CA ASP A 277 7.63 15.76 -5.78
C ASP A 277 7.18 14.73 -4.73
N ASP A 278 6.48 13.68 -5.12
CA ASP A 278 5.99 12.58 -4.29
C ASP A 278 6.47 11.20 -4.77
N ALA A 279 7.68 11.12 -5.30
CA ALA A 279 8.35 9.88 -5.68
C ALA A 279 9.62 9.62 -4.85
N THR A 280 9.85 8.40 -4.37
CA THR A 280 11.14 8.00 -3.78
C THR A 280 11.79 6.89 -4.58
N PHE A 281 13.11 6.96 -4.73
CA PHE A 281 13.89 6.10 -5.64
C PHE A 281 14.55 4.94 -4.91
N TYR A 282 14.71 3.82 -5.60
CA TYR A 282 15.51 2.70 -5.11
C TYR A 282 16.95 3.16 -4.94
N ASP A 283 17.41 3.13 -3.71
CA ASP A 283 18.61 3.84 -3.28
C ASP A 283 19.61 2.96 -2.52
N ARG A 284 19.53 1.63 -2.71
CA ARG A 284 20.54 0.68 -2.17
C ARG A 284 21.79 0.58 -3.04
N ILE A 285 21.70 1.04 -4.28
CA ILE A 285 22.82 1.11 -5.23
C ILE A 285 22.90 2.51 -5.84
N ASN A 286 23.92 2.75 -6.65
CA ASN A 286 23.92 3.90 -7.56
C ASN A 286 22.97 3.63 -8.74
N LEU A 287 21.69 3.99 -8.58
CA LEU A 287 20.67 3.79 -9.61
C LEU A 287 21.02 4.55 -10.90
N ARG A 288 21.59 5.75 -10.78
CA ARG A 288 22.08 6.53 -11.91
C ARG A 288 23.11 5.75 -12.74
N GLU A 289 24.16 5.23 -12.12
CA GLU A 289 25.20 4.45 -12.83
C GLU A 289 24.61 3.22 -13.52
N TYR A 290 23.66 2.54 -12.86
CA TYR A 290 22.95 1.43 -13.50
C TYR A 290 22.19 1.89 -14.75
N LEU A 291 21.39 2.97 -14.67
CA LEU A 291 20.65 3.49 -15.83
C LEU A 291 21.58 3.95 -16.95
N GLU A 292 22.71 4.58 -16.63
CA GLU A 292 23.74 4.98 -17.60
C GLU A 292 24.31 3.77 -18.37
N SER A 293 24.33 2.59 -17.75
CA SER A 293 24.80 1.36 -18.38
C SER A 293 23.79 0.70 -19.32
N ILE A 294 22.48 0.87 -19.09
CA ILE A 294 21.42 0.14 -19.80
C ILE A 294 20.64 0.97 -20.83
N LEU A 295 20.65 2.31 -20.71
CA LEU A 295 19.93 3.17 -21.65
C LEU A 295 20.73 3.32 -22.96
N TRP A 296 20.14 3.20 -24.16
CA TRP A 296 18.71 3.08 -24.48
C TRP A 296 18.35 1.68 -25.02
N PRO A 297 17.18 1.12 -24.67
CA PRO A 297 16.85 -0.29 -24.97
C PRO A 297 16.42 -0.56 -26.42
N SER A 298 16.09 0.47 -27.20
CA SER A 298 15.62 0.32 -28.59
C SER A 298 15.90 1.57 -29.42
N ASP A 299 15.83 1.45 -30.74
CA ASP A 299 15.88 2.56 -31.70
C ASP A 299 14.61 2.52 -32.58
N PRO A 300 13.76 3.57 -32.59
CA PRO A 300 13.91 4.84 -31.88
C PRO A 300 13.86 4.69 -30.34
N PRO A 301 14.57 5.55 -29.57
CA PRO A 301 14.58 5.49 -28.12
C PRO A 301 13.19 5.76 -27.52
N PRO A 302 12.66 4.88 -26.65
CA PRO A 302 11.36 5.06 -26.04
C PRO A 302 11.43 6.02 -24.85
N PRO A 303 10.31 6.65 -24.46
CA PRO A 303 10.17 7.15 -23.10
C PRO A 303 10.32 5.97 -22.12
N ILE A 304 11.03 6.22 -21.01
CA ILE A 304 11.22 5.23 -19.95
C ILE A 304 10.49 5.72 -18.71
N SER A 305 9.66 4.88 -18.10
CA SER A 305 9.14 5.09 -16.76
C SER A 305 10.01 4.33 -15.77
N LEU A 306 10.51 4.99 -14.73
CA LEU A 306 11.17 4.29 -13.61
C LEU A 306 10.15 3.68 -12.63
N TYR A 307 8.86 3.94 -12.87
CA TYR A 307 7.73 3.47 -12.10
C TYR A 307 6.94 2.39 -12.84
N SER A 308 6.57 1.32 -12.14
CA SER A 308 5.58 0.32 -12.59
C SER A 308 4.44 0.21 -11.59
N CYS A 309 3.19 0.36 -12.05
CA CYS A 309 2.01 0.13 -11.20
C CYS A 309 1.65 -1.36 -11.13
N GLN A 310 0.81 -1.77 -10.17
CA GLN A 310 0.41 -3.19 -10.01
C GLN A 310 -0.15 -3.81 -11.29
N LEU A 311 -0.89 -3.04 -12.09
CA LEU A 311 -1.51 -3.52 -13.33
C LEU A 311 -0.51 -3.74 -14.47
N ASP A 312 0.68 -3.13 -14.38
CA ASP A 312 1.72 -3.20 -15.41
C ASP A 312 2.82 -4.21 -15.04
N VAL A 313 2.77 -4.81 -13.85
CA VAL A 313 3.83 -5.70 -13.37
C VAL A 313 3.79 -7.01 -14.16
N ALA A 314 4.90 -7.29 -14.84
CA ALA A 314 5.08 -8.53 -15.58
C ALA A 314 5.37 -9.70 -14.63
N ALA A 315 5.06 -10.92 -15.06
CA ALA A 315 5.38 -12.13 -14.29
C ALA A 315 6.90 -12.37 -14.14
N GLN A 316 7.71 -11.79 -15.01
CA GLN A 316 9.17 -11.91 -15.00
C GLN A 316 9.82 -10.56 -14.68
N ALA A 317 10.87 -10.61 -13.86
CA ALA A 317 11.67 -9.43 -13.59
C ALA A 317 12.46 -9.02 -14.84
N GLY A 318 12.54 -7.71 -15.12
CA GLY A 318 13.14 -7.18 -16.34
C GLY A 318 12.51 -5.87 -16.81
N TRP A 319 12.94 -5.40 -17.98
CA TRP A 319 12.36 -4.23 -18.66
C TRP A 319 11.30 -4.67 -19.67
N HIS A 320 10.13 -4.04 -19.60
CA HIS A 320 8.97 -4.44 -20.38
C HIS A 320 8.40 -3.27 -21.19
N PRO A 321 8.01 -3.49 -22.46
CA PRO A 321 7.26 -2.52 -23.24
C PRO A 321 5.79 -2.47 -22.81
N HIS A 322 5.27 -1.27 -22.60
CA HIS A 322 3.84 -1.04 -22.39
C HIS A 322 3.14 -0.81 -23.73
N ASN A 323 2.39 -1.81 -24.20
CA ASN A 323 1.80 -1.86 -25.54
C ASN A 323 0.31 -1.47 -25.58
N LYS A 324 -0.23 -0.86 -24.52
CA LYS A 324 -1.61 -0.41 -24.40
C LYS A 324 -1.66 1.08 -24.07
N PRO A 325 -2.82 1.76 -24.18
CA PRO A 325 -2.96 3.12 -23.67
C PRO A 325 -2.55 3.17 -22.19
N TRP A 326 -1.58 4.03 -21.88
CA TRP A 326 -0.94 4.08 -20.58
C TRP A 326 -1.59 5.15 -19.71
N PHE A 327 -2.13 4.76 -18.56
CA PHE A 327 -2.96 5.65 -17.73
C PHE A 327 -2.36 5.95 -16.35
N ARG A 328 -1.19 5.38 -16.02
CA ARG A 328 -0.57 5.51 -14.68
C ARG A 328 0.95 5.43 -14.76
N GLY A 329 1.65 6.49 -14.40
CA GLY A 329 3.10 6.40 -14.15
C GLY A 329 3.97 7.61 -14.44
N ALA A 330 3.39 8.81 -14.50
CA ALA A 330 4.13 10.07 -14.68
C ALA A 330 4.99 10.51 -13.48
N LEU A 331 5.44 9.57 -12.63
CA LEU A 331 6.18 9.84 -11.40
C LEU A 331 7.64 10.16 -11.66
N ALA A 332 8.29 9.38 -12.52
CA ALA A 332 9.69 9.56 -12.91
C ALA A 332 9.86 9.06 -14.34
N LEU A 333 9.84 10.00 -15.29
CA LEU A 333 9.92 9.75 -16.72
C LEU A 333 11.26 10.19 -17.26
N VAL A 334 11.90 9.35 -18.06
CA VAL A 334 13.19 9.61 -18.71
C VAL A 334 13.01 9.63 -20.22
N PHE A 335 13.53 10.67 -20.87
CA PHE A 335 13.41 10.90 -22.29
C PHE A 335 14.79 11.04 -22.94
N HIS A 336 14.99 10.35 -24.06
CA HIS A 336 16.11 10.62 -24.95
C HIS A 336 15.92 12.00 -25.63
N PRO A 337 16.98 12.76 -25.94
CA PRO A 337 16.89 14.09 -26.54
C PRO A 337 16.02 14.15 -27.80
N SER A 338 16.13 13.16 -28.70
CA SER A 338 15.29 13.12 -29.91
C SER A 338 13.81 12.83 -29.58
N THR A 339 13.55 12.03 -28.56
CA THR A 339 12.19 11.67 -28.12
C THR A 339 11.53 12.83 -27.40
N ALA A 340 12.25 13.53 -26.51
CA ALA A 340 11.77 14.74 -25.86
C ALA A 340 11.40 15.85 -26.87
N ARG A 341 12.25 16.06 -27.89
CA ARG A 341 11.96 17.04 -28.96
C ARG A 341 10.71 16.66 -29.77
N ARG A 342 10.61 15.40 -30.20
CA ARG A 342 9.42 14.92 -30.94
C ARG A 342 8.14 15.01 -30.10
N PHE A 343 8.24 14.72 -28.80
CA PHE A 343 7.13 14.82 -27.86
C PHE A 343 6.62 16.26 -27.73
N LEU A 344 7.52 17.22 -27.48
CA LEU A 344 7.11 18.61 -27.28
C LEU A 344 6.53 19.27 -28.54
N VAL A 345 6.97 18.89 -29.74
CA VAL A 345 6.44 19.48 -30.99
C VAL A 345 5.20 18.76 -31.52
N ASP A 346 4.74 17.68 -30.87
CA ASP A 346 3.54 16.96 -31.29
C ASP A 346 2.29 17.83 -31.09
N PRO A 347 1.46 18.06 -32.14
CA PRO A 347 0.31 18.96 -32.04
C PRO A 347 -0.75 18.53 -31.02
N ILE A 348 -0.89 17.23 -30.77
CA ILE A 348 -1.87 16.71 -29.80
C ILE A 348 -1.33 16.91 -28.38
N VAL A 349 -0.04 16.63 -28.16
CA VAL A 349 0.64 16.90 -26.88
C VAL A 349 0.56 18.39 -26.54
N PHE A 350 0.97 19.27 -27.46
CA PHE A 350 0.88 20.71 -27.27
C PHE A 350 -0.58 21.17 -27.06
N GLY A 351 -1.50 20.62 -27.86
CA GLY A 351 -2.93 20.94 -27.83
C GLY A 351 -3.65 20.51 -26.55
N HIS A 352 -3.12 19.57 -25.76
CA HIS A 352 -3.77 19.04 -24.55
C HIS A 352 -4.21 20.14 -23.58
N ARG A 353 -3.42 21.23 -23.47
CA ARG A 353 -3.75 22.39 -22.61
C ARG A 353 -5.14 22.99 -22.90
N TRP A 354 -5.61 22.92 -24.14
CA TRP A 354 -6.87 23.54 -24.58
C TRP A 354 -8.01 22.54 -24.79
N ASN A 355 -7.88 21.31 -24.30
CA ASN A 355 -8.91 20.29 -24.45
C ASN A 355 -10.21 20.67 -23.66
N PRO A 356 -11.39 20.69 -24.31
CA PRO A 356 -12.65 21.21 -23.75
C PRO A 356 -13.28 20.43 -22.57
N ARG A 357 -12.64 19.36 -22.07
CA ARG A 357 -13.18 18.50 -20.99
C ARG A 357 -12.62 18.75 -19.59
N ASN A 358 -11.95 19.88 -19.35
CA ASN A 358 -11.31 20.23 -18.06
C ASN A 358 -10.04 19.41 -17.71
N ASP A 359 -9.48 18.66 -18.66
CA ASP A 359 -8.30 17.78 -18.48
C ASP A 359 -6.94 18.46 -18.72
N GLY A 360 -6.92 19.67 -19.31
CA GLY A 360 -5.70 20.34 -19.78
C GLY A 360 -4.71 20.83 -18.71
N LEU A 361 -5.02 20.60 -17.43
CA LEU A 361 -4.15 20.88 -16.27
C LEU A 361 -3.56 19.60 -15.65
N ALA A 362 -3.98 18.42 -16.10
CA ALA A 362 -3.75 17.10 -15.49
C ALA A 362 -3.28 16.07 -16.53
N HIS A 363 -3.21 14.79 -16.13
CA HIS A 363 -3.03 13.64 -17.05
C HIS A 363 -1.70 13.54 -17.78
N VAL A 364 -0.60 13.85 -17.10
CA VAL A 364 0.75 13.73 -17.67
C VAL A 364 1.02 12.32 -18.21
N ASP A 365 0.61 11.30 -17.47
CA ASP A 365 0.74 9.88 -17.84
C ASP A 365 -0.04 9.53 -19.10
N THR A 366 -1.34 9.86 -19.14
CA THR A 366 -2.18 9.62 -20.33
C THR A 366 -1.61 10.30 -21.57
N VAL A 367 -1.14 11.55 -21.46
CA VAL A 367 -0.61 12.29 -22.62
C VAL A 367 0.70 11.67 -23.13
N VAL A 368 1.60 11.29 -22.24
CA VAL A 368 2.87 10.62 -22.62
C VAL A 368 2.58 9.23 -23.20
N GLY A 369 1.66 8.49 -22.58
CA GLY A 369 1.17 7.18 -23.02
C GLY A 369 0.60 7.19 -24.43
N ASP A 370 -0.39 8.04 -24.65
CA ASP A 370 -1.07 8.18 -25.93
C ASP A 370 -0.11 8.65 -27.01
N TRP A 371 0.82 9.55 -26.70
CA TRP A 371 1.86 9.95 -27.65
C TRP A 371 2.78 8.78 -28.03
N ALA A 372 3.25 8.03 -27.04
CA ALA A 372 4.14 6.89 -27.24
C ALA A 372 3.48 5.79 -28.10
N TYR A 373 2.21 5.47 -27.80
CA TYR A 373 1.40 4.52 -28.54
C TYR A 373 1.17 4.96 -30.00
N ARG A 374 0.73 6.21 -30.22
CA ARG A 374 0.50 6.77 -31.57
C ARG A 374 1.76 6.79 -32.45
N ASN A 375 2.93 6.95 -31.84
CA ASN A 375 4.21 7.05 -32.54
C ASN A 375 4.97 5.70 -32.60
N GLY A 376 4.33 4.58 -32.24
CA GLY A 376 4.93 3.25 -32.31
C GLY A 376 6.19 3.10 -31.46
N THR A 377 6.30 3.86 -30.36
CA THR A 377 7.46 3.86 -29.47
C THR A 377 7.00 3.55 -28.04
N PRO A 378 6.65 2.28 -27.73
CA PRO A 378 6.02 1.91 -26.46
C PRO A 378 6.91 2.28 -25.27
N ILE A 379 6.28 2.77 -24.21
CA ILE A 379 6.98 3.17 -22.98
C ILE A 379 7.61 1.93 -22.36
N GLN A 380 8.87 2.02 -21.96
CA GLN A 380 9.53 0.93 -21.23
C GLN A 380 9.44 1.17 -19.73
N HIS A 381 9.15 0.13 -18.96
CA HIS A 381 9.08 0.20 -17.50
C HIS A 381 9.70 -1.06 -16.86
N PRO A 382 10.24 -0.97 -15.63
CA PRO A 382 10.93 -2.07 -14.97
C PRO A 382 9.99 -2.89 -14.08
N THR A 383 10.14 -4.21 -14.10
CA THR A 383 9.59 -5.10 -13.07
C THR A 383 10.77 -5.67 -12.27
N PRO A 384 10.91 -5.35 -10.97
CA PRO A 384 10.08 -4.46 -10.17
C PRO A 384 10.32 -2.97 -10.42
N SER A 385 9.40 -2.15 -9.91
CA SER A 385 9.48 -0.68 -9.97
C SER A 385 10.75 -0.14 -9.30
N LEU A 386 11.40 0.87 -9.92
CA LEU A 386 12.61 1.52 -9.41
C LEU A 386 12.33 2.80 -8.61
N CYS A 387 11.10 3.29 -8.63
CA CYS A 387 10.62 4.30 -7.70
C CYS A 387 9.25 3.92 -7.12
N ARG A 388 8.88 4.55 -6.01
CA ARG A 388 7.59 4.39 -5.33
C ARG A 388 6.96 5.76 -5.10
N HIS A 389 5.63 5.82 -5.15
CA HIS A 389 4.91 7.04 -4.86
C HIS A 389 4.58 7.15 -3.37
N ILE A 390 4.86 8.30 -2.78
CA ILE A 390 4.70 8.57 -1.34
C ILE A 390 3.58 9.57 -1.02
N GLY A 391 2.97 10.21 -2.03
CA GLY A 391 1.83 11.12 -1.85
C GLY A 391 0.55 10.39 -1.41
N TYR A 392 -0.18 10.98 -0.45
CA TYR A 392 -1.41 10.43 0.14
C TYR A 392 -2.67 10.73 -0.70
N THR A 393 -2.74 11.91 -1.29
CA THR A 393 -3.87 12.38 -2.11
C THR A 393 -3.37 12.87 -3.47
N SER A 394 -4.14 12.60 -4.52
CA SER A 394 -3.85 13.10 -5.86
C SER A 394 -4.20 14.58 -5.85
N THR A 395 -3.24 15.46 -6.15
CA THR A 395 -3.51 16.91 -6.21
C THR A 395 -4.39 17.32 -7.41
N LEU A 396 -4.84 16.35 -8.21
CA LEU A 396 -5.63 16.52 -9.44
C LEU A 396 -7.07 15.99 -9.32
N TRP A 397 -7.36 15.15 -8.33
CA TRP A 397 -8.66 14.50 -8.14
C TRP A 397 -9.12 14.70 -6.69
N PHE A 398 -10.10 15.58 -6.49
CA PHE A 398 -10.61 15.90 -5.15
C PHE A 398 -11.39 14.74 -4.49
N ASP A 399 -11.76 13.69 -5.25
CA ASP A 399 -12.46 12.50 -4.76
C ASP A 399 -11.68 11.18 -4.98
N ALA A 400 -10.39 11.25 -5.33
CA ALA A 400 -9.55 10.05 -5.37
C ALA A 400 -8.56 10.10 -4.20
N LYS A 401 -8.90 9.40 -3.09
CA LYS A 401 -7.85 8.81 -2.25
C LYS A 401 -6.92 8.08 -3.23
N VAL A 402 -5.61 8.31 -3.16
CA VAL A 402 -4.66 7.55 -3.99
C VAL A 402 -4.60 6.16 -3.37
N GLU A 403 -5.57 5.36 -3.79
CA GLU A 403 -5.80 3.99 -3.35
C GLU A 403 -4.60 3.12 -3.71
N HIS A 404 -4.36 2.13 -2.85
CA HIS A 404 -3.18 1.28 -2.71
C HIS A 404 -2.90 0.32 -3.90
N ASP A 405 -2.90 0.82 -5.15
CA ASP A 405 -2.61 0.02 -6.36
C ASP A 405 -1.09 -0.05 -6.69
N ARG A 406 -0.21 -0.04 -5.69
CA ARG A 406 1.25 0.09 -5.92
C ARG A 406 2.06 -1.02 -5.27
N ILE A 407 2.83 -1.74 -6.07
CA ILE A 407 3.86 -2.66 -5.58
C ILE A 407 4.91 -1.82 -4.85
N GLU A 408 5.16 -2.15 -3.58
CA GLU A 408 6.44 -1.82 -2.98
C GLU A 408 7.49 -2.50 -3.86
N GLY A 409 8.24 -1.73 -4.63
CA GLY A 409 9.39 -2.24 -5.37
C GLY A 409 10.38 -2.94 -4.43
N PRO A 410 11.64 -3.12 -4.84
CA PRO A 410 12.69 -3.82 -4.08
C PRO A 410 13.19 -3.03 -2.84
N PHE A 411 12.33 -2.20 -2.25
CA PHE A 411 12.57 -1.38 -1.08
C PHE A 411 12.54 -2.19 0.23
N GLY A 412 11.88 -3.36 0.23
CA GLY A 412 11.87 -4.32 1.34
C GLY A 412 13.03 -5.32 1.26
N ASP A 413 13.59 -5.69 2.41
CA ASP A 413 14.73 -6.61 2.54
C ASP A 413 14.47 -8.02 1.95
N GLU A 414 13.20 -8.41 1.78
CA GLU A 414 12.79 -9.72 1.25
C GLU A 414 13.14 -9.92 -0.24
N VAL A 415 13.22 -8.85 -1.04
CA VAL A 415 13.53 -8.92 -2.48
C VAL A 415 15.03 -9.08 -2.74
N LEU A 416 15.89 -8.67 -1.79
CA LEU A 416 17.34 -8.61 -1.95
C LEU A 416 18.07 -9.92 -1.63
N HIS A 417 17.36 -10.92 -1.08
CA HIS A 417 17.95 -12.17 -0.60
C HIS A 417 17.34 -13.42 -1.22
N SER A 418 16.38 -13.28 -2.14
CA SER A 418 15.81 -14.41 -2.88
C SER A 418 16.64 -14.71 -4.15
N PRO A 419 17.25 -15.90 -4.30
CA PRO A 419 18.01 -16.27 -5.50
C PRO A 419 17.17 -16.40 -6.78
N SER A 420 15.85 -16.20 -6.72
CA SER A 420 14.91 -16.54 -7.80
C SER A 420 14.11 -15.38 -8.40
N GLY A 421 14.40 -14.11 -8.06
CA GLY A 421 13.80 -12.95 -8.74
C GLY A 421 12.27 -12.81 -8.62
N SER A 422 11.65 -13.48 -7.65
CA SER A 422 10.23 -13.38 -7.34
C SER A 422 10.01 -12.36 -6.21
N LEU A 423 9.29 -11.26 -6.49
CA LEU A 423 8.81 -10.33 -5.46
C LEU A 423 7.68 -10.98 -4.67
N HIS A 424 7.99 -11.61 -3.53
CA HIS A 424 6.98 -12.30 -2.73
C HIS A 424 6.18 -11.32 -1.85
N ARG A 425 5.28 -10.56 -2.47
CA ARG A 425 4.33 -9.70 -1.75
C ARG A 425 3.48 -10.52 -0.78
N GLY A 426 3.50 -10.19 0.52
CA GLY A 426 2.78 -10.96 1.53
C GLY A 426 3.42 -12.33 1.82
N ALA A 427 4.74 -12.46 1.70
CA ALA A 427 5.46 -13.62 2.21
C ALA A 427 5.22 -13.81 3.71
N PHE A 428 5.24 -15.04 4.17
CA PHE A 428 5.24 -15.35 5.59
C PHE A 428 6.67 -15.24 6.14
N PRO A 429 6.88 -14.65 7.34
CA PRO A 429 8.21 -14.46 7.91
C PRO A 429 8.76 -15.78 8.48
N GLU A 430 9.15 -16.72 7.60
CA GLU A 430 9.63 -18.05 7.99
C GLU A 430 10.81 -17.97 8.99
N ALA A 431 11.71 -17.00 8.81
CA ALA A 431 12.87 -16.79 9.66
C ALA A 431 12.52 -16.42 11.11
N ALA A 432 11.32 -15.88 11.37
CA ALA A 432 10.86 -15.58 12.73
C ALA A 432 10.48 -16.85 13.53
N PHE A 433 10.34 -17.99 12.86
CA PHE A 433 9.95 -19.26 13.45
C PHE A 433 10.97 -20.35 13.08
N PRO A 434 12.22 -20.28 13.56
CA PRO A 434 13.24 -21.26 13.18
C PRO A 434 12.92 -22.66 13.74
N CYS A 435 13.28 -23.69 12.97
CA CYS A 435 13.29 -25.08 13.42
C CYS A 435 14.60 -25.35 14.20
N PRO A 436 14.56 -25.96 15.40
CA PRO A 436 15.76 -26.30 16.16
C PRO A 436 16.71 -27.25 15.40
N GLU A 437 18.02 -27.01 15.49
CA GLU A 437 19.05 -27.78 14.77
C GLU A 437 18.91 -29.31 14.87
N PRO A 438 18.61 -29.92 16.05
CA PRO A 438 18.53 -31.38 16.15
C PRO A 438 17.42 -32.02 15.31
N ILE A 439 16.40 -31.25 14.92
CA ILE A 439 15.23 -31.72 14.17
C ILE A 439 15.07 -31.04 12.79
N ALA A 440 15.94 -30.08 12.46
CA ALA A 440 15.89 -29.30 11.23
C ALA A 440 16.01 -30.18 9.98
N GLU A 441 16.92 -31.16 9.97
CA GLU A 441 17.13 -32.03 8.80
C GLU A 441 15.86 -32.85 8.46
N ALA A 442 15.27 -33.53 9.46
CA ALA A 442 14.05 -34.31 9.28
C ALA A 442 12.85 -33.44 8.88
N TYR A 443 12.78 -32.23 9.43
CA TYR A 443 11.79 -31.22 9.06
C TYR A 443 11.91 -30.82 7.58
N HIS A 444 13.11 -30.48 7.11
CA HIS A 444 13.34 -30.10 5.71
C HIS A 444 13.06 -31.25 4.74
N GLN A 445 13.49 -32.47 5.05
CA GLN A 445 13.16 -33.66 4.25
C GLN A 445 11.64 -33.87 4.12
N THR A 446 10.89 -33.60 5.20
CA THR A 446 9.42 -33.70 5.17
C THR A 446 8.80 -32.63 4.26
N ILE A 447 9.34 -31.40 4.28
CA ILE A 447 8.91 -30.33 3.38
C ILE A 447 9.18 -30.67 1.92
N GLU A 448 10.38 -31.16 1.60
CA GLU A 448 10.77 -31.51 0.23
C GLU A 448 9.82 -32.57 -0.34
N ARG A 449 9.59 -33.65 0.42
CA ARG A 449 8.59 -34.67 0.09
C ARG A 449 7.19 -34.08 -0.07
N GLY A 450 6.82 -33.12 0.77
CA GLY A 450 5.56 -32.41 0.68
C GLY A 450 5.41 -31.60 -0.61
N ARG A 451 6.43 -30.81 -0.97
CA ARG A 451 6.48 -30.03 -2.22
C ARG A 451 6.45 -30.93 -3.46
N GLU A 452 7.04 -32.11 -3.41
CA GLU A 452 6.90 -33.13 -4.46
C GLU A 452 5.46 -33.62 -4.59
N ARG A 453 4.80 -33.93 -3.48
CA ARG A 453 3.40 -34.39 -3.48
C ARG A 453 2.44 -33.31 -3.93
N MET A 454 2.59 -32.07 -3.48
CA MET A 454 1.76 -30.94 -3.93
C MET A 454 1.79 -30.85 -5.46
N ARG A 455 2.98 -30.90 -6.08
CA ARG A 455 3.15 -30.88 -7.55
C ARG A 455 2.48 -32.04 -8.31
N GLN A 456 2.05 -33.09 -7.61
CA GLN A 456 1.39 -34.26 -8.20
C GLN A 456 -0.13 -34.26 -8.03
N HIS A 457 -0.67 -33.41 -7.14
CA HIS A 457 -2.09 -33.41 -6.77
C HIS A 457 -2.75 -32.08 -7.12
N SER A 458 -4.08 -32.10 -7.26
CA SER A 458 -4.86 -30.87 -7.39
C SER A 458 -5.49 -30.43 -6.06
N VAL A 459 -5.80 -29.14 -5.97
CA VAL A 459 -6.35 -28.54 -4.75
C VAL A 459 -7.40 -27.48 -5.07
N THR A 460 -8.46 -27.44 -4.27
CA THR A 460 -9.36 -26.28 -4.22
C THR A 460 -9.06 -25.45 -2.97
N ILE A 461 -8.78 -24.16 -3.13
CA ILE A 461 -8.59 -23.23 -2.00
C ILE A 461 -9.89 -22.45 -1.79
N CYS A 462 -10.44 -22.41 -0.58
CA CYS A 462 -11.69 -21.68 -0.33
C CYS A 462 -11.71 -20.90 0.99
N GLY A 463 -12.56 -19.88 1.03
CA GLY A 463 -12.70 -19.03 2.21
C GLY A 463 -13.98 -18.21 2.18
N ILE A 464 -14.35 -17.71 3.36
CA ILE A 464 -15.44 -16.76 3.54
C ILE A 464 -14.86 -15.42 4.00
N GLY A 465 -15.41 -14.31 3.50
CA GLY A 465 -14.89 -12.97 3.80
C GLY A 465 -15.97 -11.91 3.80
N ARG A 466 -15.80 -10.89 4.65
CA ARG A 466 -16.62 -9.69 4.71
C ARG A 466 -15.74 -8.50 5.08
N ASP A 467 -15.82 -7.42 4.33
CA ASP A 467 -15.03 -6.19 4.50
C ASP A 467 -13.50 -6.42 4.61
N ILE A 468 -12.95 -7.19 3.68
CA ILE A 468 -11.53 -7.54 3.64
C ILE A 468 -10.73 -6.69 2.66
N ALA A 469 -11.29 -5.62 2.09
CA ALA A 469 -10.65 -4.88 0.99
C ALA A 469 -9.24 -4.39 1.35
N ARG A 470 -8.99 -4.11 2.64
CA ARG A 470 -7.69 -3.68 3.16
C ARG A 470 -6.60 -4.75 3.05
N THR A 471 -6.92 -6.01 3.34
CA THR A 471 -5.97 -7.13 3.38
C THR A 471 -6.02 -8.00 2.13
N PHE A 472 -6.94 -7.69 1.21
CA PHE A 472 -7.20 -8.48 0.01
C PHE A 472 -5.98 -8.61 -0.92
N PRO A 473 -5.18 -7.56 -1.21
CA PRO A 473 -4.06 -7.69 -2.14
C PRO A 473 -3.00 -8.71 -1.68
N GLU A 474 -2.63 -8.69 -0.40
CA GLU A 474 -1.70 -9.66 0.17
C GLU A 474 -2.32 -11.06 0.23
N PHE A 475 -3.60 -11.14 0.57
CA PHE A 475 -4.35 -12.39 0.59
C PHE A 475 -4.39 -13.06 -0.80
N ALA A 476 -4.79 -12.34 -1.84
CA ALA A 476 -4.86 -12.85 -3.21
C ALA A 476 -3.48 -13.34 -3.69
N ALA A 477 -2.43 -12.56 -3.44
CA ALA A 477 -1.06 -12.96 -3.79
C ALA A 477 -0.62 -14.24 -3.07
N ARG A 478 -0.99 -14.43 -1.80
CA ARG A 478 -0.70 -15.65 -1.04
C ARG A 478 -1.46 -16.86 -1.59
N VAL A 479 -2.73 -16.69 -1.96
CA VAL A 479 -3.54 -17.77 -2.56
C VAL A 479 -2.94 -18.23 -3.87
N GLU A 480 -2.59 -17.31 -4.78
CA GLU A 480 -2.02 -17.69 -6.08
C GLU A 480 -0.66 -18.38 -5.95
N ARG A 481 0.21 -17.89 -5.04
CA ARG A 481 1.48 -18.56 -4.76
C ARG A 481 1.29 -19.97 -4.22
N LEU A 482 0.39 -20.13 -3.24
CA LEU A 482 0.10 -21.44 -2.68
C LEU A 482 -0.48 -22.37 -3.75
N GLY A 483 -1.43 -21.88 -4.56
CA GLY A 483 -2.03 -22.63 -5.66
C GLY A 483 -1.00 -23.08 -6.69
N ALA A 484 -0.04 -22.23 -7.04
CA ALA A 484 1.03 -22.54 -7.98
C ALA A 484 1.99 -23.65 -7.51
N MET A 485 1.95 -24.05 -6.24
CA MET A 485 2.72 -25.18 -5.71
C MET A 485 2.11 -26.54 -6.06
N PHE A 486 0.86 -26.56 -6.55
CA PHE A 486 0.12 -27.78 -6.89
C PHE A 486 0.16 -28.08 -8.40
N ARG A 487 -0.18 -29.32 -8.78
CA ARG A 487 -0.33 -29.71 -10.20
C ARG A 487 -1.35 -28.81 -10.91
N THR A 488 -2.46 -28.57 -10.22
CA THR A 488 -3.57 -27.73 -10.67
C THR A 488 -4.26 -27.19 -9.42
N TYR A 489 -4.73 -25.96 -9.47
CA TYR A 489 -5.52 -25.41 -8.38
C TYR A 489 -6.77 -24.71 -8.91
N HIS A 490 -7.81 -24.76 -8.10
CA HIS A 490 -8.99 -23.91 -8.20
C HIS A 490 -9.09 -23.10 -6.91
N ALA A 491 -9.82 -21.99 -6.95
CA ALA A 491 -10.18 -21.29 -5.72
C ALA A 491 -11.63 -20.82 -5.73
N LEU A 492 -12.27 -20.86 -4.56
CA LEU A 492 -13.63 -20.36 -4.36
C LEU A 492 -13.68 -19.45 -3.15
N PHE A 493 -14.02 -18.18 -3.36
CA PHE A 493 -14.23 -17.24 -2.26
C PHE A 493 -15.68 -16.77 -2.21
N TYR A 494 -16.24 -16.86 -1.01
CA TYR A 494 -17.60 -16.43 -0.73
C TYR A 494 -17.57 -15.13 0.07
N GLU A 495 -18.26 -14.13 -0.44
CA GLU A 495 -18.42 -12.83 0.16
C GLU A 495 -19.88 -12.64 0.57
N ASN A 496 -20.09 -12.12 1.78
CA ASN A 496 -21.41 -11.73 2.23
C ASN A 496 -21.43 -10.36 2.89
N ASP A 497 -22.42 -9.55 2.49
CA ASP A 497 -22.81 -8.31 3.16
C ASP A 497 -21.66 -7.29 3.41
N SER A 498 -20.65 -7.25 2.54
CA SER A 498 -19.61 -6.22 2.60
C SER A 498 -20.19 -4.84 2.24
N GLU A 499 -19.70 -3.84 2.96
CA GLU A 499 -20.00 -2.42 2.80
C GLU A 499 -18.83 -1.68 2.14
N ASP A 500 -17.64 -2.28 2.14
CA ASP A 500 -16.46 -1.76 1.45
C ASP A 500 -16.36 -2.27 -0.02
N ARG A 501 -15.18 -2.10 -0.62
CA ARG A 501 -14.91 -2.48 -2.02
C ARG A 501 -14.57 -3.96 -2.21
N THR A 502 -14.71 -4.80 -1.19
CA THR A 502 -14.43 -6.24 -1.25
C THR A 502 -15.10 -6.93 -2.45
N PRO A 503 -16.41 -6.73 -2.73
CA PRO A 503 -17.06 -7.42 -3.84
C PRO A 503 -16.47 -7.02 -5.20
N ALA A 504 -16.10 -5.75 -5.36
CA ALA A 504 -15.50 -5.26 -6.61
C ALA A 504 -14.10 -5.86 -6.82
N LEU A 505 -13.29 -5.93 -5.77
CA LEU A 505 -11.95 -6.52 -5.81
C LEU A 505 -11.97 -8.02 -6.11
N LEU A 506 -12.88 -8.76 -5.47
CA LEU A 506 -13.04 -10.20 -5.72
C LEU A 506 -13.48 -10.49 -7.16
N ASN A 507 -14.47 -9.75 -7.69
CA ASN A 507 -14.91 -9.94 -9.07
C ASN A 507 -13.80 -9.62 -10.08
N ALA A 508 -13.05 -8.52 -9.88
CA ALA A 508 -11.92 -8.18 -10.73
C ALA A 508 -10.82 -9.26 -10.71
N TRP A 509 -10.59 -9.89 -9.55
CA TRP A 509 -9.63 -10.99 -9.43
C TRP A 509 -10.09 -12.25 -10.18
N ALA A 510 -11.37 -12.60 -10.07
CA ALA A 510 -11.97 -13.72 -10.82
C ALA A 510 -11.96 -13.49 -12.35
N GLU A 511 -12.17 -12.25 -12.80
CA GLU A 511 -12.06 -11.88 -14.22
C GLU A 511 -10.61 -12.01 -14.74
N ALA A 512 -9.62 -11.68 -13.90
CA ALA A 512 -8.21 -11.72 -14.27
C ALA A 512 -7.62 -13.14 -14.22
N ASN A 513 -8.14 -14.02 -13.37
CA ASN A 513 -7.60 -15.36 -13.15
C ASN A 513 -8.71 -16.43 -13.23
N PRO A 514 -8.75 -17.26 -14.30
CA PRO A 514 -9.81 -18.22 -14.53
C PRO A 514 -9.83 -19.38 -13.51
N ALA A 515 -8.78 -19.57 -12.71
CA ALA A 515 -8.79 -20.53 -11.62
C ALA A 515 -9.64 -20.06 -10.42
N ILE A 516 -10.05 -18.79 -10.39
CA ILE A 516 -10.72 -18.17 -9.25
C ILE A 516 -12.22 -18.04 -9.53
N ARG A 517 -13.01 -18.58 -8.60
CA ARG A 517 -14.46 -18.47 -8.53
C ARG A 517 -14.85 -17.59 -7.35
N VAL A 518 -15.79 -16.68 -7.55
CA VAL A 518 -16.29 -15.78 -6.50
C VAL A 518 -17.81 -15.86 -6.45
N VAL A 519 -18.36 -15.86 -5.24
CA VAL A 519 -19.79 -15.77 -4.98
C VAL A 519 -20.02 -14.62 -3.99
N CYS A 520 -20.68 -13.56 -4.43
CA CYS A 520 -21.04 -12.42 -3.59
C CYS A 520 -22.56 -12.39 -3.37
N GLU A 521 -23.02 -12.48 -2.13
CA GLU A 521 -24.44 -12.49 -1.77
C GLU A 521 -24.77 -11.43 -0.70
N ARG A 522 -26.00 -10.91 -0.70
CA ARG A 522 -26.49 -9.98 0.33
C ARG A 522 -27.65 -10.60 1.09
N HIS A 523 -27.45 -10.84 2.38
CA HIS A 523 -28.43 -11.44 3.30
C HIS A 523 -28.94 -10.43 4.34
N GLY A 524 -28.24 -9.31 4.52
CA GLY A 524 -28.56 -8.32 5.55
C GLY A 524 -28.18 -8.78 6.96
N ASP A 525 -27.22 -9.71 7.07
CA ASP A 525 -26.86 -10.28 8.37
C ASP A 525 -26.09 -9.27 9.24
N PRO A 526 -26.37 -9.21 10.55
CA PRO A 526 -25.77 -8.22 11.45
C PRO A 526 -24.28 -8.51 11.68
N ARG A 527 -23.52 -7.46 12.04
CA ARG A 527 -22.12 -7.60 12.47
C ARG A 527 -22.08 -8.19 13.89
N PHE A 528 -21.62 -9.42 14.03
CA PHE A 528 -21.60 -10.11 15.32
C PHE A 528 -20.36 -9.79 16.20
N GLY A 529 -19.31 -9.16 15.67
CA GLY A 529 -18.07 -8.91 16.42
C GLY A 529 -17.35 -10.19 16.89
N SER A 530 -16.32 -10.06 17.73
CA SER A 530 -15.54 -11.19 18.27
C SER A 530 -16.18 -11.86 19.49
N ILE A 531 -17.48 -12.17 19.42
CA ILE A 531 -18.22 -12.82 20.51
C ILE A 531 -18.49 -14.30 20.18
N ARG A 532 -18.52 -15.16 21.22
CA ARG A 532 -19.01 -16.53 21.09
C ARG A 532 -20.54 -16.49 21.04
N SER A 533 -21.10 -16.72 19.86
CA SER A 533 -22.55 -16.67 19.62
C SER A 533 -22.96 -17.84 18.72
N LEU A 534 -23.96 -18.60 19.14
CA LEU A 534 -24.51 -19.70 18.35
C LEU A 534 -25.24 -19.20 17.09
N VAL A 535 -25.79 -17.99 17.14
CA VAL A 535 -26.37 -17.33 15.96
C VAL A 535 -25.28 -17.03 14.93
N ARG A 536 -24.12 -16.56 15.40
CA ARG A 536 -22.95 -16.33 14.54
C ARG A 536 -22.42 -17.64 13.94
N THR A 537 -22.30 -18.71 14.72
CA THR A 537 -21.80 -20.00 14.20
C THR A 537 -22.78 -20.65 13.22
N ALA A 538 -24.09 -20.51 13.43
CA ALA A 538 -25.08 -20.94 12.46
C ALA A 538 -24.96 -20.20 11.11
N ALA A 539 -24.74 -18.88 11.14
CA ALA A 539 -24.50 -18.09 9.93
C ALA A 539 -23.19 -18.52 9.23
N LEU A 540 -22.07 -18.63 9.97
CA LEU A 540 -20.79 -19.08 9.42
C LEU A 540 -20.88 -20.50 8.84
N ALA A 541 -21.60 -21.40 9.49
CA ALA A 541 -21.86 -22.75 8.97
C ALA A 541 -22.63 -22.70 7.65
N ALA A 542 -23.66 -21.84 7.52
CA ALA A 542 -24.40 -21.66 6.28
C ALA A 542 -23.48 -21.16 5.15
N TYR A 543 -22.63 -20.15 5.40
CA TYR A 543 -21.70 -19.63 4.39
C TYR A 543 -20.63 -20.65 3.98
N ARG A 544 -20.07 -21.41 4.94
CA ARG A 544 -19.12 -22.49 4.62
C ARG A 544 -19.79 -23.65 3.87
N ASN A 545 -21.05 -23.96 4.18
CA ASN A 545 -21.83 -24.93 3.43
C ASN A 545 -22.14 -24.43 2.02
N ARG A 546 -22.37 -23.13 1.83
CA ARG A 546 -22.51 -22.53 0.50
C ARG A 546 -21.23 -22.69 -0.33
N CYS A 547 -20.06 -22.48 0.27
CA CYS A 547 -18.79 -22.78 -0.38
C CYS A 547 -18.70 -24.26 -0.76
N ARG A 548 -18.99 -25.15 0.20
CA ARG A 548 -18.98 -26.61 0.00
C ARG A 548 -19.87 -27.04 -1.17
N GLU A 549 -21.09 -26.55 -1.26
CA GLU A 549 -22.01 -26.87 -2.37
C GLU A 549 -21.40 -26.55 -3.73
N VAL A 550 -20.82 -25.35 -3.87
CA VAL A 550 -20.20 -24.92 -5.13
C VAL A 550 -18.97 -25.76 -5.44
N ILE A 551 -18.09 -26.01 -4.47
CA ILE A 551 -16.92 -26.88 -4.63
C ILE A 551 -17.34 -28.29 -5.07
N LEU A 552 -18.36 -28.86 -4.44
CA LEU A 552 -18.85 -30.19 -4.81
C LEU A 552 -19.54 -30.23 -6.18
N SER A 553 -20.01 -29.09 -6.68
CA SER A 553 -20.61 -29.01 -8.01
C SER A 553 -19.59 -28.74 -9.13
N GLU A 554 -18.55 -27.96 -8.86
CA GLU A 554 -17.61 -27.47 -9.89
C GLU A 554 -16.22 -28.15 -9.79
N PHE A 555 -15.77 -28.55 -8.59
CA PHE A 555 -14.39 -28.95 -8.31
C PHE A 555 -14.28 -30.26 -7.49
N ALA A 556 -15.31 -31.11 -7.49
CA ALA A 556 -15.35 -32.34 -6.69
C ALA A 556 -14.27 -33.38 -7.02
N ASP A 557 -13.65 -33.26 -8.19
CA ASP A 557 -12.58 -34.15 -8.65
C ASP A 557 -11.19 -33.73 -8.14
N ASP A 558 -11.06 -32.59 -7.45
CA ASP A 558 -9.80 -32.23 -6.81
C ASP A 558 -9.44 -33.18 -5.67
N ASP A 559 -8.14 -33.40 -5.45
CA ASP A 559 -7.66 -34.33 -4.44
C ASP A 559 -7.85 -33.77 -3.01
N TYR A 560 -7.66 -32.45 -2.85
CA TYR A 560 -7.63 -31.77 -1.57
C TYR A 560 -8.41 -30.45 -1.56
N VAL A 561 -8.81 -30.02 -0.36
CA VAL A 561 -9.38 -28.68 -0.13
C VAL A 561 -8.61 -27.98 0.96
N ILE A 562 -8.19 -26.75 0.71
CA ILE A 562 -7.61 -25.85 1.70
C ILE A 562 -8.64 -24.80 2.05
N VAL A 563 -9.07 -24.78 3.30
CA VAL A 563 -10.03 -23.79 3.81
C VAL A 563 -9.25 -22.72 4.57
N VAL A 564 -9.43 -21.44 4.22
CA VAL A 564 -8.64 -20.33 4.75
C VAL A 564 -9.54 -19.14 5.14
N ASP A 565 -9.24 -18.51 6.27
CA ASP A 565 -9.85 -17.25 6.67
C ASP A 565 -9.25 -16.08 5.85
N MET A 566 -10.10 -15.19 5.34
CA MET A 566 -9.67 -14.15 4.41
C MET A 566 -9.09 -12.90 5.11
N ASP A 567 -9.18 -12.82 6.43
CA ASP A 567 -8.73 -11.69 7.26
C ASP A 567 -7.36 -11.93 7.93
N LEU A 568 -6.60 -12.93 7.45
CA LEU A 568 -5.26 -13.28 7.94
C LEU A 568 -4.19 -12.29 7.48
N GLU A 569 -4.10 -11.14 8.15
CA GLU A 569 -3.15 -10.06 7.85
C GLU A 569 -1.69 -10.55 7.79
N GLY A 570 -1.27 -11.39 8.75
CA GLY A 570 0.09 -11.94 8.81
C GLY A 570 0.35 -13.16 7.91
N GLY A 571 -0.68 -13.71 7.26
CA GLY A 571 -0.56 -14.82 6.32
C GLY A 571 -0.27 -16.18 6.96
N TRP A 572 0.29 -17.10 6.16
CA TRP A 572 0.53 -18.50 6.54
C TRP A 572 1.87 -19.02 5.99
N SER A 573 2.46 -19.96 6.72
CA SER A 573 3.71 -20.63 6.31
C SER A 573 3.45 -21.62 5.17
N GLU A 574 4.04 -21.34 4.00
CA GLU A 574 4.01 -22.23 2.84
C GLU A 574 4.83 -23.51 3.11
N ASP A 575 5.94 -23.38 3.85
CA ASP A 575 6.72 -24.53 4.34
C ASP A 575 5.92 -25.40 5.29
N GLY A 576 5.10 -24.79 6.13
CA GLY A 576 4.19 -25.47 7.03
C GLY A 576 3.12 -26.30 6.33
N ILE A 577 2.53 -25.75 5.28
CA ILE A 577 1.58 -26.47 4.44
C ILE A 577 2.29 -27.60 3.68
N ALA A 578 3.46 -27.34 3.10
CA ALA A 578 4.26 -28.38 2.48
C ALA A 578 4.58 -29.50 3.47
N HIS A 579 4.93 -29.17 4.72
CA HIS A 579 5.14 -30.16 5.77
C HIS A 579 3.91 -31.04 6.01
N THR A 580 2.69 -30.50 5.97
CA THR A 580 1.44 -31.29 6.02
C THR A 580 1.38 -32.32 4.90
N PHE A 581 1.63 -31.92 3.65
CA PHE A 581 1.66 -32.83 2.50
C PHE A 581 2.81 -33.85 2.56
N GLY A 582 3.86 -33.54 3.31
CA GLY A 582 4.94 -34.47 3.60
C GLY A 582 4.46 -35.69 4.38
N HIS A 583 3.41 -35.59 5.20
CA HIS A 583 2.90 -36.73 5.97
C HIS A 583 1.94 -37.60 5.17
N ASP A 584 1.91 -38.88 5.53
CA ASP A 584 0.93 -39.85 5.05
C ASP A 584 -0.24 -39.95 6.03
N HIS A 585 -1.38 -40.45 5.54
CA HIS A 585 -2.49 -40.91 6.39
C HIS A 585 -3.08 -39.87 7.35
N TRP A 586 -3.58 -38.76 6.81
CA TRP A 586 -4.41 -37.80 7.53
C TRP A 586 -5.74 -37.56 6.78
N ASP A 587 -6.76 -37.14 7.52
CA ASP A 587 -8.07 -36.74 6.98
C ASP A 587 -8.21 -35.22 6.96
N PHE A 588 -7.74 -34.60 8.04
CA PHE A 588 -7.69 -33.15 8.20
C PHE A 588 -6.46 -32.73 9.00
N VAL A 589 -5.87 -31.59 8.61
CA VAL A 589 -4.78 -30.95 9.33
C VAL A 589 -5.04 -29.45 9.47
N GLY A 590 -5.27 -29.00 10.71
CA GLY A 590 -5.42 -27.59 11.05
C GLY A 590 -4.10 -26.90 11.40
N SER A 591 -4.14 -25.58 11.36
CA SER A 591 -2.98 -24.72 11.57
C SER A 591 -2.75 -24.38 13.04
N TYR A 592 -1.50 -24.02 13.35
CA TYR A 592 -1.17 -23.35 14.60
C TYR A 592 -1.31 -21.83 14.43
N GLY A 593 -2.51 -21.33 14.74
CA GLY A 593 -2.88 -19.93 14.56
C GLY A 593 -2.42 -19.03 15.71
N LEU A 594 -1.60 -18.02 15.43
CA LEU A 594 -0.94 -17.18 16.42
C LEU A 594 -1.35 -15.71 16.33
N ARG A 595 -1.37 -15.04 17.49
CA ARG A 595 -1.41 -13.57 17.59
C ARG A 595 -0.31 -13.07 18.51
N HIS A 596 0.38 -12.02 18.07
CA HIS A 596 1.28 -11.23 18.90
C HIS A 596 0.53 -10.01 19.43
N ASP A 597 0.39 -9.89 20.75
CA ASP A 597 -0.30 -8.76 21.37
C ASP A 597 0.73 -7.65 21.68
N ALA A 598 0.77 -6.60 20.85
CA ALA A 598 1.71 -5.49 21.01
C ALA A 598 1.20 -4.37 21.94
N ALA A 599 -0.06 -4.44 22.40
CA ALA A 599 -0.75 -3.24 22.87
C ALA A 599 -0.53 -2.86 24.35
N HIS A 600 -0.04 -3.73 25.25
CA HIS A 600 -0.21 -3.49 26.70
C HIS A 600 0.92 -3.94 27.66
N SER A 601 2.20 -3.98 27.26
CA SER A 601 3.24 -4.22 28.27
C SER A 601 4.58 -3.55 28.01
N ARG A 602 5.09 -2.88 29.06
CA ARG A 602 6.49 -2.50 29.26
C ARG A 602 7.43 -3.72 29.45
N ASP A 603 6.97 -4.92 29.08
CA ASP A 603 7.60 -6.20 29.38
C ASP A 603 7.87 -6.96 28.07
N ARG A 604 9.14 -7.29 27.83
CA ARG A 604 9.71 -7.76 26.55
C ARG A 604 9.51 -9.26 26.27
N GLU A 605 8.73 -9.99 27.07
CA GLU A 605 8.73 -11.47 27.07
C GLU A 605 7.35 -12.14 26.99
N ARG A 606 6.31 -11.52 26.42
CA ARG A 606 5.07 -12.28 26.16
C ARG A 606 5.18 -13.11 24.88
N LYS A 607 5.22 -14.43 25.05
CA LYS A 607 5.14 -15.45 24.00
C LYS A 607 3.87 -15.28 23.14
N PRO A 608 3.91 -15.63 21.84
CA PRO A 608 2.72 -15.64 20.99
C PRO A 608 1.61 -16.47 21.63
N ILE A 609 0.37 -15.98 21.53
CA ILE A 609 -0.79 -16.70 22.04
C ILE A 609 -1.46 -17.48 20.91
N HIS A 610 -1.82 -18.72 21.22
CA HIS A 610 -2.62 -19.54 20.30
C HIS A 610 -4.06 -19.02 20.26
N LEU A 611 -4.55 -18.72 19.07
CA LEU A 611 -5.91 -18.26 18.81
C LEU A 611 -6.82 -19.41 18.38
N ASP A 612 -8.08 -19.06 18.09
CA ASP A 612 -9.11 -20.02 17.67
C ASP A 612 -9.34 -21.17 18.66
N THR A 613 -9.17 -20.86 19.95
CA THR A 613 -9.32 -21.82 21.05
C THR A 613 -10.72 -22.41 21.19
N TRP A 614 -11.72 -21.83 20.53
CA TRP A 614 -13.08 -22.40 20.50
C TRP A 614 -13.21 -23.56 19.51
N ALA A 615 -12.38 -23.64 18.46
CA ALA A 615 -12.34 -24.80 17.58
C ALA A 615 -11.48 -25.94 18.15
N TYR A 616 -10.58 -25.66 19.11
CA TYR A 616 -9.63 -26.63 19.64
C TYR A 616 -10.26 -27.65 20.59
N ARG A 617 -10.09 -28.95 20.30
CA ARG A 617 -10.52 -30.09 21.13
C ARG A 617 -9.41 -31.13 21.21
N ILE A 618 -9.11 -31.59 22.41
CA ILE A 618 -8.16 -32.69 22.63
C ILE A 618 -8.88 -34.04 22.49
N PRO A 619 -8.18 -35.12 22.10
CA PRO A 619 -8.76 -36.45 22.05
C PRO A 619 -9.37 -36.86 23.40
N GLY A 620 -10.60 -37.35 23.36
CA GLY A 620 -11.36 -37.75 24.55
C GLY A 620 -12.20 -36.64 25.20
N ASN A 621 -12.16 -35.41 24.68
CA ASN A 621 -12.93 -34.28 25.23
C ASN A 621 -13.69 -33.50 24.13
N GLU A 622 -15.02 -33.48 24.20
CA GLU A 622 -15.89 -32.71 23.28
C GLU A 622 -16.00 -31.23 23.64
N ASP A 623 -15.57 -30.83 24.84
CA ASP A 623 -15.65 -29.45 25.31
C ASP A 623 -14.38 -28.65 24.97
N PRO A 624 -14.50 -27.33 24.70
CA PRO A 624 -13.34 -26.49 24.49
C PRO A 624 -12.48 -26.46 25.76
N LEU A 625 -11.17 -26.51 25.59
CA LEU A 625 -10.27 -26.22 26.69
C LEU A 625 -10.53 -24.80 27.24
N PRO A 626 -10.38 -24.57 28.55
CA PRO A 626 -10.42 -23.22 29.11
C PRO A 626 -9.45 -22.30 28.36
N GLY A 627 -9.92 -21.10 28.01
CA GLY A 627 -9.18 -20.16 27.15
C GLY A 627 -7.69 -19.99 27.50
N PRO A 628 -7.32 -19.76 28.77
CA PRO A 628 -5.91 -19.65 29.17
C PRO A 628 -5.08 -20.92 28.91
N GLN A 629 -5.66 -22.11 29.07
CA GLN A 629 -4.96 -23.37 28.83
C GLN A 629 -4.74 -23.60 27.33
N ALA A 630 -5.76 -23.32 26.52
CA ALA A 630 -5.65 -23.43 25.07
C ALA A 630 -4.72 -22.37 24.46
N GLN A 631 -4.69 -21.15 25.01
CA GLN A 631 -3.79 -20.07 24.60
C GLN A 631 -2.33 -20.35 24.98
N ALA A 632 -2.10 -21.12 26.04
CA ALA A 632 -0.78 -21.48 26.54
C ALA A 632 -0.13 -22.68 25.82
N LEU A 633 -0.75 -23.18 24.73
CA LEU A 633 -0.12 -24.15 23.83
C LEU A 633 1.20 -23.56 23.33
N ALA A 634 2.32 -24.16 23.74
CA ALA A 634 3.67 -23.74 23.40
C ALA A 634 4.29 -24.76 22.43
N LEU A 635 3.74 -24.80 21.21
CA LEU A 635 4.20 -25.70 20.16
C LEU A 635 5.37 -25.06 19.41
N GLN A 636 6.32 -25.87 18.97
CA GLN A 636 7.52 -25.41 18.28
C GLN A 636 7.57 -25.93 16.84
N ARG A 637 8.17 -25.15 15.94
CA ARG A 637 8.47 -25.64 14.59
C ARG A 637 9.42 -26.84 14.67
N GLY A 638 9.13 -27.86 13.88
CA GLY A 638 9.77 -29.18 13.89
C GLY A 638 9.00 -30.21 14.72
N ASP A 639 8.05 -29.80 15.56
CA ASP A 639 7.22 -30.74 16.32
C ASP A 639 6.37 -31.61 15.40
N ARG A 640 6.05 -32.82 15.89
CA ARG A 640 5.18 -33.77 15.20
C ARG A 640 3.73 -33.27 15.17
N LEU A 641 2.97 -33.77 14.18
CA LEU A 641 1.52 -33.60 14.12
C LEU A 641 0.88 -34.01 15.46
N GLN A 642 0.05 -33.14 16.01
CA GLN A 642 -0.63 -33.36 17.29
C GLN A 642 -2.03 -33.91 17.01
N PRO A 643 -2.39 -35.11 17.49
CA PRO A 643 -3.75 -35.62 17.35
C PRO A 643 -4.74 -34.71 18.05
N VAL A 644 -5.82 -34.35 17.36
CA VAL A 644 -6.89 -33.52 17.90
C VAL A 644 -8.23 -34.12 17.59
N TRP A 645 -9.24 -33.72 18.36
CA TRP A 645 -10.63 -33.94 18.01
C TRP A 645 -11.17 -32.81 17.12
N SER A 646 -10.63 -31.61 17.23
CA SER A 646 -10.93 -30.49 16.33
C SER A 646 -9.86 -29.42 16.52
N CYS A 647 -9.52 -28.72 15.44
CA CYS A 647 -8.80 -27.44 15.45
C CYS A 647 -9.06 -26.77 14.09
N PHE A 648 -8.76 -25.49 13.94
CA PHE A 648 -8.77 -24.86 12.63
C PHE A 648 -7.62 -23.85 12.50
N GLY A 649 -7.60 -22.81 13.34
CA GLY A 649 -6.44 -21.92 13.45
C GLY A 649 -6.21 -21.06 12.22
N GLY A 650 -7.29 -20.68 11.53
CA GLY A 650 -7.29 -19.78 10.37
C GLY A 650 -7.06 -20.46 9.02
N LEU A 651 -6.41 -21.63 8.99
CA LEU A 651 -6.23 -22.41 7.76
C LEU A 651 -6.29 -23.90 8.06
N GLY A 652 -7.03 -24.67 7.26
CA GLY A 652 -7.17 -26.10 7.40
C GLY A 652 -7.04 -26.83 6.07
N VAL A 653 -6.35 -27.98 6.06
CA VAL A 653 -6.17 -28.83 4.88
C VAL A 653 -7.00 -30.09 5.06
N TYR A 654 -7.88 -30.37 4.11
CA TYR A 654 -8.76 -31.53 4.08
C TYR A 654 -8.48 -32.38 2.85
N ARG A 655 -8.68 -33.70 2.97
CA ARG A 655 -8.94 -34.53 1.78
C ARG A 655 -10.30 -34.15 1.21
N MET A 656 -10.44 -34.08 -0.11
CA MET A 656 -11.73 -33.75 -0.74
C MET A 656 -12.86 -34.69 -0.29
N GLU A 657 -12.54 -35.98 -0.08
CA GLU A 657 -13.47 -36.98 0.44
C GLU A 657 -14.09 -36.60 1.80
N CYS A 658 -13.35 -35.89 2.67
CA CYS A 658 -13.90 -35.40 3.92
C CYS A 658 -14.96 -34.33 3.66
N LEU A 659 -14.69 -33.39 2.75
CA LEU A 659 -15.67 -32.36 2.40
C LEU A 659 -16.92 -32.98 1.73
N LYS A 660 -16.77 -34.03 0.93
CA LYS A 660 -17.91 -34.80 0.38
C LYS A 660 -18.75 -35.48 1.47
N ALA A 661 -18.10 -36.00 2.51
CA ALA A 661 -18.75 -36.84 3.51
C ALA A 661 -19.58 -36.07 4.56
N ALA A 662 -19.17 -34.84 4.93
CA ALA A 662 -19.83 -34.10 6.01
C ALA A 662 -19.97 -32.60 5.71
N ASP A 663 -20.96 -31.99 6.33
CA ASP A 663 -21.32 -30.57 6.27
C ASP A 663 -21.04 -29.86 7.61
N TYR A 664 -20.91 -28.53 7.56
CA TYR A 664 -20.77 -27.67 8.74
C TYR A 664 -22.13 -27.53 9.46
N GLY A 665 -22.12 -27.25 10.77
CA GLY A 665 -23.35 -27.01 11.54
C GLY A 665 -23.18 -25.95 12.63
N GLY A 666 -24.29 -25.34 13.05
CA GLY A 666 -24.29 -24.16 13.95
C GLY A 666 -24.39 -24.45 15.45
N ASP A 667 -24.59 -25.70 15.85
CA ASP A 667 -24.86 -26.10 17.25
C ASP A 667 -23.66 -25.92 18.19
N ASP A 668 -22.46 -25.72 17.64
CA ASP A 668 -21.20 -25.32 18.29
C ASP A 668 -20.41 -24.46 17.28
N CYS A 669 -19.12 -24.21 17.51
CA CYS A 669 -18.21 -23.76 16.46
C CYS A 669 -18.34 -24.68 15.23
N GLU A 670 -18.47 -24.08 14.05
CA GLU A 670 -18.88 -24.76 12.84
C GLU A 670 -17.91 -25.86 12.40
N HIS A 671 -16.62 -25.66 12.66
CA HIS A 671 -15.56 -26.65 12.44
C HIS A 671 -15.68 -27.84 13.37
N VAL A 672 -16.05 -27.62 14.63
CA VAL A 672 -16.20 -28.70 15.62
C VAL A 672 -17.31 -29.64 15.20
N VAL A 673 -18.42 -29.10 14.69
CA VAL A 673 -19.54 -29.89 14.19
C VAL A 673 -19.14 -30.71 12.96
N LEU A 674 -18.43 -30.10 12.01
CA LEU A 674 -17.88 -30.82 10.85
C LEU A 674 -16.94 -31.97 11.28
N HIS A 675 -15.97 -31.69 12.15
CA HIS A 675 -15.01 -32.68 12.63
C HIS A 675 -15.68 -33.82 13.39
N ARG A 676 -16.68 -33.53 14.21
CA ARG A 676 -17.45 -34.56 14.91
C ARG A 676 -18.16 -35.50 13.92
N ARG A 677 -18.80 -34.95 12.89
CA ARG A 677 -19.47 -35.73 11.83
C ARG A 677 -18.47 -36.58 11.04
N LEU A 678 -17.31 -36.02 10.70
CA LEU A 678 -16.21 -36.76 10.05
C LEU A 678 -15.77 -37.97 10.87
N ARG A 679 -15.50 -37.78 12.17
CA ARG A 679 -15.13 -38.89 13.08
C ARG A 679 -16.19 -39.98 13.13
N GLN A 680 -17.48 -39.61 13.18
CA GLN A 680 -18.60 -40.56 13.18
C GLN A 680 -18.68 -41.39 11.89
N LEU A 681 -18.17 -40.85 10.78
CA LEU A 681 -18.09 -41.51 9.47
C LEU A 681 -16.78 -42.27 9.25
N GLY A 682 -15.89 -42.33 10.26
CA GLY A 682 -14.61 -43.05 10.18
C GLY A 682 -13.44 -42.22 9.65
N PHE A 683 -13.61 -40.90 9.46
CA PHE A 683 -12.51 -39.97 9.20
C PHE A 683 -12.02 -39.40 10.53
N ASP A 684 -11.21 -40.17 11.26
CA ASP A 684 -10.78 -39.85 12.63
C ASP A 684 -9.31 -39.40 12.75
N ARG A 685 -8.58 -39.30 11.63
CA ARG A 685 -7.18 -38.88 11.59
C ARG A 685 -7.06 -37.37 11.44
N LEU A 686 -7.46 -36.65 12.49
CA LEU A 686 -7.43 -35.21 12.58
C LEU A 686 -6.21 -34.74 13.38
N PHE A 687 -5.48 -33.77 12.83
CA PHE A 687 -4.26 -33.25 13.46
C PHE A 687 -4.21 -31.73 13.49
N LEU A 688 -3.48 -31.20 14.46
CA LEU A 688 -2.90 -29.85 14.40
C LEU A 688 -1.44 -29.99 13.97
N ASN A 689 -1.00 -29.21 12.98
CA ASN A 689 0.40 -29.17 12.56
C ASN A 689 1.12 -27.94 13.15
N PRO A 690 2.05 -28.12 14.11
CA PRO A 690 2.86 -27.03 14.67
C PRO A 690 3.66 -26.24 13.64
N ASN A 691 3.93 -26.85 12.48
CA ASN A 691 4.69 -26.27 11.39
C ASN A 691 3.81 -25.43 10.46
N GLN A 692 2.51 -25.72 10.37
CA GLN A 692 1.53 -24.97 9.58
C GLN A 692 1.11 -23.73 10.36
N ILE A 693 2.02 -22.76 10.48
CA ILE A 693 1.83 -21.55 11.28
C ILE A 693 1.01 -20.54 10.50
N VAL A 694 0.03 -19.94 11.16
CA VAL A 694 -0.81 -18.86 10.65
C VAL A 694 -0.70 -17.65 11.57
N LEU A 695 -0.63 -16.44 11.00
CA LEU A 695 -0.59 -15.19 11.76
C LEU A 695 -1.83 -14.34 11.49
N TYR A 696 -2.65 -14.13 12.52
CA TYR A 696 -3.83 -13.27 12.45
C TYR A 696 -3.48 -11.77 12.32
N LYS A 697 -2.25 -11.40 12.72
CA LYS A 697 -1.70 -10.04 12.60
C LYS A 697 -0.26 -10.12 12.12
N ALA A 698 0.16 -9.17 11.28
CA ALA A 698 1.55 -9.06 10.88
C ALA A 698 2.45 -8.87 12.11
N LEU A 699 3.65 -9.44 12.08
CA LEU A 699 4.65 -9.20 13.11
C LEU A 699 5.05 -7.73 13.05
N ARG A 700 4.80 -6.99 14.13
CA ARG A 700 5.38 -5.65 14.28
C ARG A 700 6.85 -5.83 14.59
N SER A 701 7.73 -5.20 13.79
CA SER A 701 9.15 -5.09 14.11
C SER A 701 9.30 -4.48 15.51
N THR A 702 9.77 -5.26 16.47
CA THR A 702 10.08 -4.75 17.80
C THR A 702 11.42 -4.00 17.72
N PRO A 703 11.52 -2.76 18.21
CA PRO A 703 12.81 -2.08 18.32
C PRO A 703 13.69 -2.90 19.26
N SER A 704 14.85 -3.32 18.76
CA SER A 704 15.73 -4.20 19.51
C SER A 704 16.13 -3.56 20.84
N SER A 705 16.03 -4.40 21.84
CA SER A 705 16.33 -4.13 23.22
C SER A 705 17.81 -3.81 23.40
N ASN A 706 18.17 -2.52 23.49
CA ASN A 706 19.44 -2.09 24.08
C ASN A 706 19.64 -2.80 25.42
N SER A 707 20.57 -3.75 25.46
CA SER A 707 21.26 -4.12 26.69
C SER A 707 22.05 -2.89 27.13
N ARG A 708 21.55 -2.21 28.18
CA ARG A 708 22.41 -1.30 28.92
C ARG A 708 23.44 -2.15 29.66
N PRO A 709 24.74 -1.83 29.57
CA PRO A 709 25.72 -2.42 30.46
C PRO A 709 25.54 -1.85 31.86
N GLU A 710 25.27 -2.73 32.82
CA GLU A 710 25.86 -2.70 34.17
C GLU A 710 26.36 -4.12 34.52
#